data_AF-A0A4R1Q1Y3-F1
#
_entry.id   AF-A0A4R1Q1Y3-F1
#
_cell.length_a   1.000
_cell.length_b   1.000
_cell.length_c   1.000
_cell.angle_alpha   90.00
_cell.angle_beta   90.00
_cell.angle_gamma   90.00
#
_symmetry.space_group_name_H-M   'P 1'
#
loop_
_entity.id
_entity.type
_entity.pdbx_description
1 polymer ?
#
loop_
_entity_poly.entity_id
_entity_poly.type
_entity_poly.pdbx_seq_one_letter_code
_entity_poly.pdbx_strand_id
1 'polypeptide(L)'
;MAQRLDTRVTPESLERNFEQLNRILDANAKTLTQFENVLSDEQKKRIAAMNEAIRKVNEFIEQRIKALNDYITELLISQQELAVNIDTEIRETIAAVEASINSTIDEVKNVDIPSIRNAIAEAEDILRGEIDEVKNVDLPNMQEGVNQAIAALDQAKVSHATFNDKVNELAQADGENRSLITQTANNISSVVGKLNQAPGAEDQYIAISSLKQTADSISTIVSANKSDADGKITNLTSQLTQTAGEISSVVAELDKDQPGYVSFTKIKQTTDGIASIVSANKSDADNKFQQQSSSITQNADSITAVVGKLNQAPGAASQYTAISSLKQQADSIASTVSANKTDTDGKLSQQASQITQTAGQISSVVTNLNTDPFTNVTQPYISFTKIKQTTDAIQATVSANKTDADGKVSTLNSQINAVPGQITAAVTSAKNDIATTQINPLTTRLAAVEIDVNGIHQTVVANKADADGKVSQQATRIDQLPDQINLAVTQSPTAPSNKMPNLANLRVSIEGLTSTVSNQAGQISAVNQKADSIQTTVASKASTADLQITNNSISAIVTELEKSPENCAYSAITALKDQIDLVSQGNDDLTGEIIVSRINLSPAGVKLKGRMIEIDGNTVISGNLDITGKLTASNLGALSGGVIGTLRTATTGARIEIKDNLIIVYDENNVIRVRMGVW
;
A
#
# COMPACT_ATOMS: atom_id res chain seq x y z
N MET A 1 11.07 -58.26 -30.63
CA MET A 1 12.48 -58.56 -30.25
C MET A 1 12.42 -59.67 -29.20
N ALA A 2 12.78 -60.92 -29.41
CA ALA A 2 13.43 -61.59 -30.51
C ALA A 2 12.92 -63.04 -30.59
N GLN A 3 12.68 -63.51 -31.81
CA GLN A 3 12.82 -64.93 -32.14
C GLN A 3 14.21 -65.40 -31.73
N ARG A 4 14.27 -66.63 -31.22
CA ARG A 4 15.31 -67.67 -31.37
C ARG A 4 15.62 -68.32 -30.02
N LEU A 5 15.06 -69.50 -29.81
CA LEU A 5 15.84 -70.67 -29.46
C LEU A 5 15.11 -71.89 -30.04
N ASP A 6 15.53 -72.29 -31.23
CA ASP A 6 15.34 -73.64 -31.74
C ASP A 6 16.30 -74.54 -30.97
N THR A 7 15.78 -75.53 -30.25
CA THR A 7 16.43 -76.83 -30.12
C THR A 7 15.36 -77.89 -29.84
N ARG A 8 14.96 -78.55 -30.92
CA ARG A 8 14.28 -79.86 -30.97
C ARG A 8 14.57 -80.76 -29.76
N VAL A 9 13.65 -80.79 -28.80
CA VAL A 9 13.45 -81.95 -27.91
C VAL A 9 12.22 -82.67 -28.46
N THR A 10 12.43 -83.75 -29.20
CA THR A 10 11.30 -84.56 -29.68
C THR A 10 10.67 -85.28 -28.48
N PRO A 11 9.35 -85.53 -28.48
CA PRO A 11 8.69 -86.27 -27.40
C PRO A 11 9.38 -87.61 -27.09
N GLU A 12 9.88 -88.30 -28.11
CA GLU A 12 10.66 -89.56 -27.97
C GLU A 12 12.03 -89.36 -27.29
N SER A 13 12.61 -88.17 -27.34
CA SER A 13 13.83 -87.83 -26.58
C SER A 13 13.50 -87.51 -25.12
N LEU A 14 12.35 -86.86 -24.86
CA LEU A 14 11.83 -86.62 -23.51
C LEU A 14 11.47 -87.94 -22.82
N GLU A 15 10.82 -88.86 -23.52
CA GLU A 15 10.41 -90.16 -23.00
C GLU A 15 11.61 -91.09 -22.75
N ARG A 16 12.60 -91.11 -23.65
CA ARG A 16 13.88 -91.79 -23.40
C ARG A 16 14.64 -91.19 -22.22
N ASN A 17 14.62 -89.87 -22.07
CA ASN A 17 15.23 -89.21 -20.91
C ASN A 17 14.46 -89.54 -19.63
N PHE A 18 13.13 -89.61 -19.67
CA PHE A 18 12.30 -89.99 -18.53
C PHE A 18 12.52 -91.46 -18.13
N GLU A 19 12.60 -92.37 -19.09
CA GLU A 19 12.96 -93.76 -18.84
C GLU A 19 14.39 -93.91 -18.30
N GLN A 20 15.36 -93.18 -18.85
CA GLN A 20 16.71 -93.14 -18.30
C GLN A 20 16.72 -92.60 -16.87
N LEU A 21 15.99 -91.52 -16.60
CA LEU A 21 15.89 -90.93 -15.27
C LEU A 21 15.25 -91.91 -14.28
N ASN A 22 14.19 -92.63 -14.70
CA ASN A 22 13.57 -93.67 -13.89
C ASN A 22 14.50 -94.86 -13.66
N ARG A 23 15.26 -95.31 -14.67
CA ARG A 23 16.27 -96.37 -14.49
C ARG A 23 17.38 -95.93 -13.53
N ILE A 24 17.81 -94.66 -13.60
CA ILE A 24 18.79 -94.08 -12.69
C ILE A 24 18.21 -93.97 -11.27
N LEU A 25 16.96 -93.53 -11.12
CA LEU A 25 16.27 -93.48 -9.83
C LEU A 25 16.15 -94.87 -9.21
N ASP A 26 15.78 -95.87 -9.99
CA ASP A 26 15.58 -97.24 -9.53
C ASP A 26 16.93 -97.92 -9.18
N ALA A 27 17.98 -97.63 -9.97
CA ALA A 27 19.34 -98.04 -9.65
C ALA A 27 19.85 -97.38 -8.36
N ASN A 28 19.65 -96.06 -8.22
CA ASN A 28 20.03 -95.32 -7.03
C ASN A 28 19.26 -95.78 -5.79
N ALA A 29 17.95 -96.09 -5.91
CA ALA A 29 17.15 -96.64 -4.83
C ALA A 29 17.71 -98.00 -4.36
N LYS A 30 18.07 -98.90 -5.28
CA LYS A 30 18.75 -100.16 -4.96
C LYS A 30 20.10 -99.96 -4.29
N THR A 31 20.91 -99.00 -4.76
CA THR A 31 22.21 -98.67 -4.14
C THR A 31 22.01 -98.08 -2.74
N LEU A 32 20.98 -97.25 -2.55
CA LEU A 32 20.63 -96.66 -1.26
C LEU A 32 20.18 -97.73 -0.25
N THR A 33 19.38 -98.71 -0.67
CA THR A 33 18.99 -99.86 0.15
C THR A 33 20.20 -100.74 0.50
N GLN A 34 21.13 -100.95 -0.43
CA GLN A 34 22.39 -101.63 -0.13
C GLN A 34 23.24 -100.84 0.88
N PHE A 35 23.30 -99.51 0.77
CA PHE A 35 24.01 -98.66 1.72
C PHE A 35 23.37 -98.66 3.12
N GLU A 36 22.05 -98.58 3.20
CA GLU A 36 21.29 -98.67 4.46
C GLU A 36 21.52 -100.00 5.19
N ASN A 37 21.77 -101.11 4.48
CA ASN A 37 22.06 -102.40 5.09
C ASN A 37 23.47 -102.53 5.72
N VAL A 38 24.39 -101.59 5.42
CA VAL A 38 25.75 -101.56 5.98
C VAL A 38 25.90 -100.51 7.10
N LEU A 39 24.91 -99.63 7.26
CA LEU A 39 24.89 -98.58 8.29
C LEU A 39 24.46 -99.13 9.64
N SER A 40 25.17 -98.74 10.70
CA SER A 40 24.78 -99.07 12.08
C SER A 40 23.50 -98.32 12.47
N ASP A 41 22.75 -98.85 13.45
CA ASP A 41 21.49 -98.25 13.90
C ASP A 41 21.65 -96.78 14.34
N GLU A 42 22.81 -96.43 14.90
CA GLU A 42 23.13 -95.06 15.30
C GLU A 42 23.32 -94.13 14.09
N GLN A 43 23.94 -94.62 13.01
CA GLN A 43 24.09 -93.85 11.77
C GLN A 43 22.72 -93.61 11.10
N LYS A 44 21.85 -94.62 11.09
CA LYS A 44 20.47 -94.47 10.58
C LYS A 44 19.69 -93.42 11.38
N LYS A 45 19.81 -93.44 12.71
CA LYS A 45 19.17 -92.46 13.59
C LYS A 45 19.66 -91.04 13.35
N ARG A 46 20.97 -90.85 13.14
CA ARG A 46 21.57 -89.56 12.77
C ARG A 46 21.08 -89.06 11.42
N ILE A 47 21.01 -89.93 10.40
CA ILE A 47 20.50 -89.56 9.07
C ILE A 47 19.02 -89.16 9.15
N ALA A 48 18.20 -89.91 9.89
CA ALA A 48 16.80 -89.57 10.10
C ALA A 48 16.63 -88.21 10.80
N ALA A 49 17.43 -87.92 11.84
CA ALA A 49 17.43 -86.63 12.51
C ALA A 49 17.87 -85.48 11.58
N MET A 50 18.85 -85.72 10.71
CA MET A 50 19.32 -84.73 9.73
C MET A 50 18.27 -84.46 8.65
N ASN A 51 17.62 -85.49 8.13
CA ASN A 51 16.53 -85.34 7.16
C ASN A 51 15.34 -84.60 7.76
N GLU A 52 15.02 -84.89 9.03
CA GLU A 52 13.98 -84.16 9.77
C GLU A 52 14.35 -82.69 10.00
N ALA A 53 15.62 -82.39 10.27
CA ALA A 53 16.10 -81.01 10.35
C ALA A 53 16.01 -80.29 9.00
N ILE A 54 16.42 -80.95 7.91
CA ILE A 54 16.29 -80.41 6.54
C ILE A 54 14.82 -80.12 6.21
N ARG A 55 13.91 -81.04 6.54
CA ARG A 55 12.46 -80.87 6.34
C ARG A 55 11.95 -79.62 7.07
N LYS A 56 12.30 -79.44 8.35
CA LYS A 56 11.90 -78.26 9.13
C LYS A 56 12.47 -76.96 8.57
N VAL A 57 13.71 -76.97 8.08
CA VAL A 57 14.31 -75.80 7.41
C VAL A 57 13.55 -75.46 6.13
N ASN A 58 13.21 -76.46 5.32
CA ASN A 58 12.44 -76.25 4.10
C ASN A 58 11.04 -75.72 4.40
N GLU A 59 10.34 -76.28 5.40
CA GLU A 59 9.02 -75.78 5.83
C GLU A 59 9.10 -74.32 6.29
N PHE A 60 10.15 -73.94 7.02
CA PHE A 60 10.37 -72.56 7.43
C PHE A 60 10.64 -71.62 6.25
N ILE A 61 11.42 -72.06 5.26
CA ILE A 61 11.68 -71.30 4.03
C ILE A 61 10.37 -71.10 3.25
N GLU A 62 9.59 -72.17 3.06
CA GLU A 62 8.30 -72.12 2.37
C GLU A 62 7.32 -71.18 3.07
N GLN A 63 7.23 -71.23 4.40
CA GLN A 63 6.41 -70.30 5.18
C GLN A 63 6.87 -68.84 4.99
N ARG A 64 8.17 -68.58 4.98
CA ARG A 64 8.72 -67.22 4.73
C ARG A 64 8.44 -66.74 3.32
N ILE A 65 8.57 -67.60 2.31
CA ILE A 65 8.22 -67.26 0.92
C ILE A 65 6.73 -66.92 0.83
N LYS A 66 5.88 -67.72 1.47
CA LYS A 66 4.43 -67.46 1.50
C LYS A 66 4.13 -66.10 2.15
N ALA A 67 4.68 -65.83 3.32
CA ALA A 67 4.48 -64.56 4.01
C ALA A 67 4.96 -63.36 3.18
N LEU A 68 6.08 -63.51 2.46
CA LEU A 68 6.59 -62.46 1.57
C LEU A 68 5.64 -62.21 0.38
N ASN A 69 5.11 -63.28 -0.23
CA ASN A 69 4.15 -63.17 -1.32
C ASN A 69 2.81 -62.55 -0.87
N ASP A 70 2.34 -62.91 0.32
CA ASP A 70 1.13 -62.32 0.92
C ASP A 70 1.35 -60.80 1.12
N TYR A 71 2.49 -60.40 1.68
CA TYR A 71 2.85 -58.97 1.84
C TYR A 71 2.94 -58.22 0.50
N ILE A 72 3.57 -58.82 -0.52
CA ILE A 72 3.64 -58.22 -1.87
C ILE A 72 2.24 -58.04 -2.46
N THR A 73 1.34 -58.99 -2.23
CA THR A 73 -0.04 -58.94 -2.72
C THR A 73 -0.82 -57.81 -2.05
N GLU A 74 -0.72 -57.67 -0.73
CA GLU A 74 -1.32 -56.56 0.02
C GLU A 74 -0.80 -55.20 -0.46
N LEU A 75 0.51 -55.10 -0.71
CA LEU A 75 1.13 -53.88 -1.22
C LEU A 75 0.61 -53.50 -2.62
N LEU A 76 0.43 -54.48 -3.51
CA LEU A 76 -0.13 -54.27 -4.84
C LEU A 76 -1.60 -53.81 -4.78
N ILE A 77 -2.40 -54.42 -3.89
CA ILE A 77 -3.79 -54.01 -3.66
C ILE A 77 -3.84 -52.56 -3.18
N SER A 78 -3.02 -52.21 -2.18
CA SER A 78 -2.96 -50.84 -1.65
C SER A 78 -2.53 -49.81 -2.70
N GLN A 79 -1.57 -50.13 -3.57
CA GLN A 79 -1.19 -49.27 -4.70
C GLN A 79 -2.33 -49.08 -5.70
N GLN A 80 -3.10 -50.15 -5.97
CA GLN A 80 -4.23 -50.09 -6.89
C GLN A 80 -5.40 -49.28 -6.32
N GLU A 81 -5.70 -49.42 -5.03
CA GLU A 81 -6.69 -48.60 -4.33
C GLU A 81 -6.30 -47.11 -4.33
N LEU A 82 -5.02 -46.80 -4.09
CA LEU A 82 -4.52 -45.44 -4.14
C LEU A 82 -4.69 -44.82 -5.53
N ALA A 83 -4.40 -45.59 -6.59
CA ALA A 83 -4.59 -45.13 -7.97
C ALA A 83 -6.06 -44.83 -8.29
N VAL A 84 -6.99 -45.66 -7.79
CA VAL A 84 -8.44 -45.45 -7.96
C VAL A 84 -8.92 -44.21 -7.19
N ASN A 85 -8.42 -44.00 -5.98
CA ASN A 85 -8.78 -42.82 -5.17
C ASN A 85 -8.32 -41.53 -5.85
N ILE A 86 -7.10 -41.51 -6.39
CA ILE A 86 -6.58 -40.35 -7.13
C ILE A 86 -7.42 -40.07 -8.38
N ASP A 87 -7.79 -41.10 -9.16
CA ASP A 87 -8.65 -40.92 -10.35
C ASP A 87 -10.03 -40.36 -9.98
N THR A 88 -10.59 -40.83 -8.85
CA THR A 88 -11.89 -40.36 -8.34
C THR A 88 -11.83 -38.89 -7.93
N GLU A 89 -10.81 -38.49 -7.16
CA GLU A 89 -10.63 -37.12 -6.69
C GLU A 89 -10.41 -36.13 -7.85
N ILE A 90 -9.66 -36.56 -8.89
CA ILE A 90 -9.49 -35.78 -10.12
C ILE A 90 -10.84 -35.58 -10.83
N ARG A 91 -11.67 -36.63 -10.96
CA ARG A 91 -12.99 -36.52 -11.61
C ARG A 91 -13.94 -35.61 -10.86
N GLU A 92 -13.99 -35.73 -9.53
CA GLU A 92 -14.84 -34.87 -8.69
C GLU A 92 -14.41 -33.39 -8.79
N THR A 93 -13.10 -33.13 -8.81
CA THR A 93 -12.56 -31.78 -8.98
C THR A 93 -12.93 -31.20 -10.35
N ILE A 94 -12.80 -31.98 -11.43
CA ILE A 94 -13.18 -31.54 -12.78
C ILE A 94 -14.68 -31.22 -12.83
N ALA A 95 -15.53 -32.08 -12.28
CA ALA A 95 -16.98 -31.86 -12.25
C ALA A 95 -17.36 -30.59 -11.48
N ALA A 96 -16.70 -30.30 -10.36
CA ALA A 96 -16.91 -29.07 -9.59
C ALA A 96 -16.51 -27.81 -10.38
N VAL A 97 -15.41 -27.86 -11.12
CA VAL A 97 -14.96 -26.76 -11.99
C VAL A 97 -15.95 -26.52 -13.13
N GLU A 98 -16.42 -27.60 -13.79
CA GLU A 98 -17.42 -27.51 -14.86
C GLU A 98 -18.74 -26.89 -14.34
N ALA A 99 -19.18 -27.26 -13.13
CA ALA A 99 -20.37 -26.66 -12.51
C ALA A 99 -20.21 -25.16 -12.26
N SER A 100 -19.04 -24.72 -11.78
CA SER A 100 -18.74 -23.31 -11.53
C SER A 100 -18.70 -22.48 -12.83
N ILE A 101 -18.07 -23.02 -13.88
CA ILE A 101 -18.05 -22.40 -15.21
C ILE A 101 -19.47 -22.24 -15.76
N ASN A 102 -20.29 -23.29 -15.66
CA ASN A 102 -21.67 -23.25 -16.14
C ASN A 102 -22.53 -22.24 -15.34
N SER A 103 -22.35 -22.15 -14.02
CA SER A 103 -22.99 -21.12 -13.19
C SER A 103 -22.63 -19.71 -13.68
N THR A 104 -21.34 -19.47 -13.97
CA THR A 104 -20.88 -18.17 -14.50
C THR A 104 -21.47 -17.87 -15.88
N ILE A 105 -21.58 -18.88 -16.75
CA ILE A 105 -22.21 -18.74 -18.07
C ILE A 105 -23.71 -18.41 -17.93
N ASP A 106 -24.40 -19.04 -16.97
CA ASP A 106 -25.82 -18.77 -16.72
C ASP A 106 -26.03 -17.39 -16.09
N GLU A 107 -25.13 -16.91 -15.23
CA GLU A 107 -25.12 -15.52 -14.75
C GLU A 107 -24.97 -14.52 -15.91
N VAL A 108 -24.09 -14.80 -16.87
CA VAL A 108 -23.91 -13.96 -18.08
C VAL A 108 -25.14 -14.02 -19.00
N LYS A 109 -25.79 -15.19 -19.15
CA LYS A 109 -27.03 -15.32 -19.94
C LYS A 109 -28.23 -14.65 -19.27
N ASN A 110 -28.26 -14.58 -17.94
CA ASN A 110 -29.29 -13.91 -17.16
C ASN A 110 -29.10 -12.39 -17.07
N VAL A 111 -28.06 -11.84 -17.69
CA VAL A 111 -27.98 -10.40 -17.94
C VAL A 111 -29.15 -10.03 -18.86
N ASP A 112 -30.11 -9.29 -18.32
CA ASP A 112 -31.33 -8.86 -19.01
C ASP A 112 -31.03 -7.74 -20.01
N ILE A 113 -30.36 -8.12 -21.11
CA ILE A 113 -30.07 -7.26 -22.26
C ILE A 113 -31.35 -6.57 -22.77
N PRO A 114 -32.54 -7.21 -22.82
CA PRO A 114 -33.80 -6.54 -23.13
C PRO A 114 -34.16 -5.39 -22.17
N SER A 115 -34.06 -5.57 -20.86
CA SER A 115 -34.34 -4.48 -19.90
C SER A 115 -33.32 -3.35 -20.00
N ILE A 116 -32.03 -3.66 -20.22
CA ILE A 116 -31.01 -2.64 -20.49
C ILE A 116 -31.34 -1.87 -21.77
N ARG A 117 -31.80 -2.55 -22.82
CA ARG A 117 -32.24 -1.92 -24.08
C ARG A 117 -33.46 -1.04 -23.87
N ASN A 118 -34.42 -1.46 -23.05
CA ASN A 118 -35.59 -0.65 -22.72
C ASN A 118 -35.20 0.59 -21.91
N ALA A 119 -34.28 0.47 -20.94
CA ALA A 119 -33.76 1.60 -20.20
C ALA A 119 -33.02 2.60 -21.12
N ILE A 120 -32.29 2.12 -22.13
CA ILE A 120 -31.68 2.96 -23.17
C ILE A 120 -32.76 3.67 -24.00
N ALA A 121 -33.83 2.99 -24.38
CA ALA A 121 -34.93 3.59 -25.12
C ALA A 121 -35.70 4.64 -24.30
N GLU A 122 -35.91 4.41 -22.99
CA GLU A 122 -36.48 5.39 -22.07
C GLU A 122 -35.58 6.62 -21.92
N ALA A 123 -34.26 6.42 -21.84
CA ALA A 123 -33.29 7.52 -21.83
C ALA A 123 -33.29 8.31 -23.15
N GLU A 124 -33.44 7.64 -24.30
CA GLU A 124 -33.61 8.30 -25.60
C GLU A 124 -34.91 9.14 -25.66
N ASP A 125 -35.99 8.70 -25.00
CA ASP A 125 -37.27 9.42 -24.96
C ASP A 125 -37.23 10.64 -24.03
N ILE A 126 -36.54 10.52 -22.88
CA ILE A 126 -36.24 11.66 -21.99
C ILE A 126 -35.42 12.71 -22.76
N LEU A 127 -34.38 12.27 -23.48
CA LEU A 127 -33.58 13.17 -24.31
C LEU A 127 -34.42 13.87 -25.39
N ARG A 128 -35.40 13.16 -25.99
CA ARG A 128 -36.35 13.77 -26.94
C ARG A 128 -37.22 14.84 -26.27
N GLY A 129 -37.68 14.59 -25.04
CA GLY A 129 -38.46 15.55 -24.26
C GLY A 129 -37.68 16.83 -23.94
N GLU A 130 -36.42 16.69 -23.51
CA GLU A 130 -35.53 17.84 -23.27
C GLU A 130 -35.22 18.60 -24.57
N ILE A 131 -35.01 17.89 -25.70
CA ILE A 131 -34.87 18.48 -27.04
C ILE A 131 -36.11 19.28 -27.44
N ASP A 132 -37.31 18.79 -27.12
CA ASP A 132 -38.57 19.48 -27.40
C ASP A 132 -38.78 20.70 -26.52
N GLU A 133 -38.34 20.67 -25.25
CA GLU A 133 -38.39 21.81 -24.33
C GLU A 133 -37.45 22.93 -24.78
N VAL A 134 -36.23 22.58 -25.20
CA VAL A 134 -35.27 23.49 -25.84
C VAL A 134 -35.85 24.10 -27.12
N LYS A 135 -36.52 23.29 -27.96
CA LYS A 135 -37.14 23.73 -29.22
C LYS A 135 -38.35 24.64 -29.03
N ASN A 136 -39.23 24.33 -28.08
CA ASN A 136 -40.55 24.97 -27.96
C ASN A 136 -40.59 26.12 -26.95
N VAL A 137 -39.65 26.19 -25.99
CA VAL A 137 -39.67 27.20 -24.90
C VAL A 137 -38.40 28.05 -24.91
N ASP A 138 -37.22 27.44 -24.88
CA ASP A 138 -35.96 28.19 -24.76
C ASP A 138 -35.56 28.91 -26.05
N LEU A 139 -35.67 28.26 -27.21
CA LEU A 139 -35.42 28.88 -28.51
C LEU A 139 -36.29 30.14 -28.73
N PRO A 140 -37.62 30.09 -28.51
CA PRO A 140 -38.47 31.28 -28.63
C PRO A 140 -38.10 32.43 -27.68
N ASN A 141 -37.78 32.13 -26.41
CA ASN A 141 -37.39 33.15 -25.42
C ASN A 141 -36.04 33.81 -25.80
N MET A 142 -35.10 33.03 -26.32
CA MET A 142 -33.84 33.55 -26.87
C MET A 142 -34.08 34.40 -28.12
N GLN A 143 -35.07 34.05 -28.94
CA GLN A 143 -35.52 34.81 -30.10
C GLN A 143 -36.05 36.20 -29.70
N GLU A 144 -36.80 36.29 -28.60
CA GLU A 144 -37.26 37.57 -28.05
C GLU A 144 -36.10 38.43 -27.53
N GLY A 145 -35.10 37.83 -26.86
CA GLY A 145 -33.87 38.53 -26.45
C GLY A 145 -33.03 39.04 -27.63
N VAL A 146 -32.93 38.27 -28.71
CA VAL A 146 -32.27 38.67 -29.96
C VAL A 146 -33.02 39.82 -30.63
N ASN A 147 -34.36 39.79 -30.64
CA ASN A 147 -35.19 40.88 -31.18
C ASN A 147 -34.95 42.20 -30.42
N GLN A 148 -34.78 42.15 -29.10
CA GLN A 148 -34.44 43.33 -28.29
C GLN A 148 -33.03 43.86 -28.62
N ALA A 149 -32.06 42.98 -28.87
CA ALA A 149 -30.70 43.36 -29.25
C ALA A 149 -30.59 43.93 -30.68
N ILE A 150 -31.38 43.42 -31.63
CA ILE A 150 -31.50 43.96 -33.00
C ILE A 150 -32.01 45.40 -32.96
N ALA A 151 -33.01 45.69 -32.14
CA ALA A 151 -33.53 47.04 -31.96
C ALA A 151 -32.46 48.01 -31.40
N ALA A 152 -31.61 47.54 -30.48
CA ALA A 152 -30.50 48.31 -29.93
C ALA A 152 -29.36 48.54 -30.96
N LEU A 153 -29.20 47.63 -31.93
CA LEU A 153 -28.20 47.74 -32.98
C LEU A 153 -28.60 48.70 -34.11
N ASP A 154 -29.90 48.80 -34.42
CA ASP A 154 -30.43 49.74 -35.43
C ASP A 154 -30.35 51.21 -34.98
N GLN A 155 -30.32 51.47 -33.66
CA GLN A 155 -30.01 52.80 -33.14
C GLN A 155 -28.56 53.24 -33.43
N ALA A 156 -27.66 52.34 -33.85
CA ALA A 156 -26.22 52.56 -33.84
C ALA A 156 -25.54 52.88 -35.21
N LYS A 157 -26.18 52.82 -36.38
CA LYS A 157 -25.42 52.81 -37.68
C LYS A 157 -25.83 53.79 -38.80
N VAL A 158 -25.78 55.10 -38.53
CA VAL A 158 -26.03 56.24 -39.47
C VAL A 158 -27.50 56.65 -39.51
N SER A 159 -27.76 57.94 -39.26
CA SER A 159 -29.09 58.44 -38.97
C SER A 159 -30.10 58.22 -40.11
N HIS A 160 -31.26 57.69 -39.75
CA HIS A 160 -32.50 57.67 -40.54
C HIS A 160 -32.84 59.05 -41.12
N ALA A 161 -32.35 60.14 -40.49
CA ALA A 161 -32.47 61.50 -41.00
C ALA A 161 -31.68 61.70 -42.30
N THR A 162 -30.42 61.27 -42.38
CA THR A 162 -29.61 61.39 -43.59
C THR A 162 -30.14 60.53 -44.74
N PHE A 163 -30.71 59.37 -44.44
CA PHE A 163 -31.37 58.53 -45.44
C PHE A 163 -32.72 59.11 -45.87
N ASN A 164 -33.58 59.56 -44.95
CA ASN A 164 -34.86 60.19 -45.29
C ASN A 164 -34.70 61.50 -46.04
N ASP A 165 -33.67 62.30 -45.77
CA ASP A 165 -33.40 63.51 -46.54
C ASP A 165 -33.04 63.18 -47.99
N LYS A 166 -32.29 62.08 -48.21
CA LYS A 166 -31.98 61.58 -49.56
C LYS A 166 -33.16 60.90 -50.24
N VAL A 167 -33.99 60.17 -49.50
CA VAL A 167 -35.25 59.60 -50.00
C VAL A 167 -36.24 60.69 -50.35
N ASN A 168 -36.32 61.78 -49.60
CA ASN A 168 -37.19 62.90 -49.89
C ASN A 168 -36.71 63.71 -51.11
N GLU A 169 -35.40 63.95 -51.26
CA GLU A 169 -34.81 64.52 -52.49
C GLU A 169 -35.08 63.62 -53.71
N LEU A 170 -34.94 62.30 -53.56
CA LEU A 170 -35.19 61.32 -54.62
C LEU A 170 -36.69 61.16 -54.92
N ALA A 171 -37.58 61.27 -53.94
CA ALA A 171 -39.03 61.24 -54.11
C ALA A 171 -39.56 62.52 -54.78
N GLN A 172 -38.93 63.66 -54.51
CA GLN A 172 -39.21 64.91 -55.20
C GLN A 172 -38.75 64.84 -56.66
N ALA A 173 -37.54 64.30 -56.91
CA ALA A 173 -37.04 64.04 -58.25
C ALA A 173 -37.86 62.98 -59.01
N ASP A 174 -38.35 61.94 -58.33
CA ASP A 174 -39.24 60.91 -58.90
C ASP A 174 -40.63 61.49 -59.22
N GLY A 175 -41.17 62.37 -58.37
CA GLY A 175 -42.41 63.10 -58.65
C GLY A 175 -42.32 63.97 -59.91
N GLU A 176 -41.21 64.69 -60.06
CA GLU A 176 -40.91 65.49 -61.26
C GLU A 176 -40.67 64.62 -62.50
N ASN A 177 -39.90 63.54 -62.35
CA ASN A 177 -39.63 62.59 -63.44
C ASN A 177 -40.88 61.83 -63.85
N ARG A 178 -41.75 61.40 -62.93
CA ARG A 178 -43.04 60.78 -63.26
C ARG A 178 -43.98 61.76 -63.95
N SER A 179 -43.96 63.04 -63.58
CA SER A 179 -44.74 64.07 -64.26
C SER A 179 -44.24 64.28 -65.70
N LEU A 180 -42.92 64.33 -65.90
CA LEU A 180 -42.27 64.41 -67.22
C LEU A 180 -42.47 63.14 -68.05
N ILE A 181 -42.35 61.96 -67.46
CA ILE A 181 -42.60 60.65 -68.09
C ILE A 181 -44.08 60.52 -68.44
N THR A 182 -45.01 60.98 -67.61
CA THR A 182 -46.46 60.96 -67.93
C THR A 182 -46.77 61.92 -69.08
N GLN A 183 -46.19 63.12 -69.07
CA GLN A 183 -46.30 64.06 -70.18
C GLN A 183 -45.70 63.49 -71.47
N THR A 184 -44.55 62.82 -71.36
CA THR A 184 -43.86 62.15 -72.48
C THR A 184 -44.62 60.93 -72.98
N ALA A 185 -45.21 60.11 -72.11
CA ALA A 185 -46.03 58.95 -72.45
C ALA A 185 -47.36 59.36 -73.11
N ASN A 186 -47.97 60.47 -72.69
CA ASN A 186 -49.13 61.05 -73.36
C ASN A 186 -48.78 61.60 -74.75
N ASN A 187 -47.60 62.22 -74.89
CA ASN A 187 -47.08 62.65 -76.19
C ASN A 187 -46.74 61.46 -77.09
N ILE A 188 -46.13 60.40 -76.55
CA ILE A 188 -45.82 59.15 -77.27
C ILE A 188 -47.11 58.42 -77.67
N SER A 189 -48.12 58.32 -76.81
CA SER A 189 -49.45 57.76 -77.16
C SER A 189 -50.14 58.57 -78.25
N SER A 190 -49.99 59.90 -78.23
CA SER A 190 -50.48 60.77 -79.31
C SER A 190 -49.75 60.52 -80.63
N VAL A 191 -48.43 60.31 -80.59
CA VAL A 191 -47.59 60.03 -81.77
C VAL A 191 -47.82 58.61 -82.30
N VAL A 192 -47.95 57.61 -81.43
CA VAL A 192 -48.32 56.22 -81.78
C VAL A 192 -49.73 56.17 -82.35
N GLY A 193 -50.68 56.90 -81.76
CA GLY A 193 -52.03 57.05 -82.30
C GLY A 193 -52.06 57.68 -83.70
N LYS A 194 -51.12 58.58 -84.01
CA LYS A 194 -50.94 59.17 -85.35
C LYS A 194 -50.21 58.24 -86.32
N LEU A 195 -49.25 57.44 -85.85
CA LEU A 195 -48.51 56.46 -86.64
C LEU A 195 -49.37 55.26 -87.04
N ASN A 196 -50.28 54.81 -86.17
CA ASN A 196 -51.28 53.77 -86.48
C ASN A 196 -52.39 54.26 -87.45
N GLN A 197 -52.46 55.57 -87.72
CA GLN A 197 -53.38 56.17 -88.69
C GLN A 197 -52.72 56.47 -90.05
N ALA A 198 -51.43 56.15 -90.21
CA ALA A 198 -50.72 56.38 -91.47
C ALA A 198 -51.12 55.33 -92.53
N PRO A 199 -51.43 55.72 -93.78
CA PRO A 199 -51.84 54.77 -94.81
C PRO A 199 -50.67 53.88 -95.24
N GLY A 200 -50.86 52.55 -95.19
CA GLY A 200 -49.93 51.55 -95.78
C GLY A 200 -48.99 50.83 -94.80
N ALA A 201 -49.28 50.82 -93.50
CA ALA A 201 -48.36 50.38 -92.45
C ALA A 201 -48.29 48.87 -92.16
N GLU A 202 -48.83 47.98 -93.01
CA GLU A 202 -49.09 46.61 -92.55
C GLU A 202 -47.88 45.65 -92.61
N ASP A 203 -46.85 45.89 -93.44
CA ASP A 203 -45.77 44.89 -93.61
C ASP A 203 -44.31 45.42 -93.70
N GLN A 204 -44.04 46.73 -93.62
CA GLN A 204 -42.69 47.27 -93.89
C GLN A 204 -41.69 47.23 -92.72
N TYR A 205 -42.08 46.75 -91.53
CA TYR A 205 -41.26 46.85 -90.30
C TYR A 205 -40.84 45.49 -89.67
N ILE A 206 -40.88 44.37 -90.41
CA ILE A 206 -40.61 43.01 -89.86
C ILE A 206 -39.19 42.88 -89.27
N ALA A 207 -38.15 43.43 -89.91
CA ALA A 207 -36.77 43.37 -89.39
C ALA A 207 -36.55 44.20 -88.10
N ILE A 208 -37.33 45.27 -87.93
CA ILE A 208 -37.32 46.13 -86.74
C ILE A 208 -38.01 45.42 -85.57
N SER A 209 -39.09 44.68 -85.85
CA SER A 209 -39.75 43.80 -84.87
C SER A 209 -38.85 42.64 -84.43
N SER A 210 -38.05 42.05 -85.33
CA SER A 210 -37.13 40.95 -84.98
C SER A 210 -35.93 41.40 -84.12
N LEU A 211 -35.40 42.61 -84.34
CA LEU A 211 -34.32 43.17 -83.50
C LEU A 211 -34.84 43.59 -82.12
N LYS A 212 -36.03 44.20 -82.05
CA LYS A 212 -36.71 44.45 -80.78
C LYS A 212 -37.01 43.15 -80.05
N GLN A 213 -37.53 42.13 -80.75
CA GLN A 213 -37.72 40.78 -80.17
C GLN A 213 -36.41 40.20 -79.64
N THR A 214 -35.29 40.39 -80.32
CA THR A 214 -33.99 39.87 -79.88
C THR A 214 -33.50 40.60 -78.62
N ALA A 215 -33.63 41.93 -78.56
CA ALA A 215 -33.29 42.70 -77.36
C ALA A 215 -34.21 42.39 -76.17
N ASP A 216 -35.51 42.29 -76.40
CA ASP A 216 -36.50 41.87 -75.40
C ASP A 216 -36.21 40.43 -74.92
N SER A 217 -35.82 39.53 -75.84
CA SER A 217 -35.46 38.14 -75.51
C SER A 217 -34.17 38.05 -74.69
N ILE A 218 -33.14 38.83 -75.03
CA ILE A 218 -31.90 38.91 -74.24
C ILE A 218 -32.22 39.46 -72.85
N SER A 219 -33.00 40.54 -72.75
CA SER A 219 -33.43 41.09 -71.45
C SER A 219 -34.21 40.05 -70.64
N THR A 220 -35.08 39.28 -71.28
CA THR A 220 -35.86 38.22 -70.63
C THR A 220 -34.96 37.08 -70.13
N ILE A 221 -34.01 36.62 -70.95
CA ILE A 221 -33.05 35.56 -70.58
C ILE A 221 -32.12 36.02 -69.45
N VAL A 222 -31.66 37.28 -69.48
CA VAL A 222 -30.81 37.85 -68.43
C VAL A 222 -31.60 37.96 -67.12
N SER A 223 -32.85 38.41 -67.16
CA SER A 223 -33.74 38.42 -65.98
C SER A 223 -34.03 37.02 -65.46
N ALA A 224 -34.20 36.03 -66.33
CA ALA A 224 -34.39 34.62 -65.95
C ALA A 224 -33.13 34.04 -65.29
N ASN A 225 -31.94 34.30 -65.84
CA ASN A 225 -30.66 33.88 -65.26
C ASN A 225 -30.40 34.58 -63.92
N LYS A 226 -30.78 35.86 -63.78
CA LYS A 226 -30.77 36.57 -62.49
C LYS A 226 -31.69 35.89 -61.48
N SER A 227 -32.91 35.55 -61.90
CA SER A 227 -33.88 34.87 -61.03
C SER A 227 -33.44 33.46 -60.63
N ASP A 228 -32.80 32.69 -61.52
CA ASP A 228 -32.23 31.37 -61.20
C ASP A 228 -31.00 31.48 -60.28
N ALA A 229 -30.12 32.45 -60.54
CA ALA A 229 -28.99 32.74 -59.66
C ALA A 229 -29.45 33.24 -58.30
N ASP A 230 -30.43 34.13 -58.23
CA ASP A 230 -31.03 34.60 -56.98
C ASP A 230 -31.74 33.45 -56.27
N GLY A 231 -32.41 32.55 -56.98
CA GLY A 231 -33.00 31.34 -56.41
C GLY A 231 -31.95 30.41 -55.81
N LYS A 232 -30.86 30.12 -56.53
CA LYS A 232 -29.74 29.29 -56.05
C LYS A 232 -28.98 29.93 -54.89
N ILE A 233 -28.73 31.23 -54.97
CA ILE A 233 -28.07 32.00 -53.91
C ILE A 233 -28.98 32.09 -52.70
N THR A 234 -30.29 32.32 -52.86
CA THR A 234 -31.25 32.30 -51.76
C THR A 234 -31.30 30.92 -51.11
N ASN A 235 -31.25 29.85 -51.92
CA ASN A 235 -31.19 28.48 -51.40
C ASN A 235 -29.89 28.21 -50.64
N LEU A 236 -28.73 28.59 -51.19
CA LEU A 236 -27.43 28.49 -50.52
C LEU A 236 -27.35 29.36 -49.26
N THR A 237 -27.87 30.59 -49.29
CA THR A 237 -27.98 31.47 -48.13
C THR A 237 -28.90 30.87 -47.09
N SER A 238 -30.01 30.24 -47.49
CA SER A 238 -30.90 29.51 -46.59
C SER A 238 -30.20 28.30 -45.96
N GLN A 239 -29.49 27.49 -46.75
CA GLN A 239 -28.70 26.35 -46.27
C GLN A 239 -27.58 26.80 -45.32
N LEU A 240 -26.82 27.86 -45.67
CA LEU A 240 -25.77 28.44 -44.82
C LEU A 240 -26.32 29.06 -43.55
N THR A 241 -27.47 29.74 -43.61
CA THR A 241 -28.14 30.30 -42.42
C THR A 241 -28.61 29.18 -41.50
N GLN A 242 -29.13 28.10 -42.08
CA GLN A 242 -29.53 26.90 -41.33
C GLN A 242 -28.30 26.26 -40.64
N THR A 243 -27.20 26.02 -41.37
CA THR A 243 -25.95 25.48 -40.80
C THR A 243 -25.31 26.43 -39.77
N ALA A 244 -25.34 27.74 -39.99
CA ALA A 244 -24.82 28.72 -39.02
C ALA A 244 -25.68 28.79 -37.74
N GLY A 245 -26.99 28.62 -37.87
CA GLY A 245 -27.92 28.49 -36.73
C GLY A 245 -27.64 27.21 -35.93
N GLU A 246 -27.45 26.08 -36.61
CA GLU A 246 -27.05 24.81 -35.99
C GLU A 246 -25.73 24.94 -35.22
N ILE A 247 -24.71 25.57 -35.81
CA ILE A 247 -23.41 25.82 -35.15
C ILE A 247 -23.55 26.79 -33.97
N SER A 248 -24.35 27.85 -34.08
CA SER A 248 -24.57 28.81 -32.99
C SER A 248 -25.25 28.16 -31.79
N SER A 249 -26.16 27.20 -32.05
CA SER A 249 -26.79 26.39 -31.00
C SER A 249 -25.75 25.54 -30.26
N VAL A 250 -24.87 24.83 -31.00
CA VAL A 250 -23.77 24.04 -30.40
C VAL A 250 -22.83 24.91 -29.57
N VAL A 251 -22.52 26.13 -30.01
CA VAL A 251 -21.66 27.08 -29.27
C VAL A 251 -22.34 27.58 -27.99
N ALA A 252 -23.64 27.84 -28.00
CA ALA A 252 -24.39 28.25 -26.82
C ALA A 252 -24.54 27.11 -25.78
N GLU A 253 -24.63 25.86 -26.25
CA GLU A 253 -24.62 24.65 -25.41
C GLU A 253 -23.29 24.50 -24.65
N LEU A 254 -22.17 24.74 -25.33
CA LEU A 254 -20.82 24.65 -24.76
C LEU A 254 -20.49 25.78 -23.76
N ASP A 255 -21.30 26.86 -23.74
CA ASP A 255 -21.13 28.02 -22.83
C ASP A 255 -21.91 27.85 -21.51
N LYS A 256 -22.77 26.81 -21.38
CA LYS A 256 -23.73 26.70 -20.27
C LYS A 256 -23.18 26.12 -18.96
N ASP A 257 -21.99 25.52 -18.91
CA ASP A 257 -21.47 24.92 -17.67
C ASP A 257 -20.06 25.39 -17.27
N GLN A 258 -20.05 26.27 -16.25
CA GLN A 258 -18.96 26.69 -15.35
C GLN A 258 -18.41 28.13 -15.50
N PRO A 259 -18.33 28.90 -14.38
CA PRO A 259 -17.78 30.25 -14.38
C PRO A 259 -16.25 30.21 -14.53
N GLY A 260 -15.72 30.41 -15.74
CA GLY A 260 -14.27 30.58 -15.91
C GLY A 260 -13.68 30.57 -17.32
N TYR A 261 -14.38 30.07 -18.34
CA TYR A 261 -13.79 29.91 -19.69
C TYR A 261 -14.27 30.96 -20.70
N VAL A 262 -13.82 32.21 -20.52
CA VAL A 262 -14.15 33.36 -21.40
C VAL A 262 -13.44 33.35 -22.77
N SER A 263 -13.07 32.19 -23.33
CA SER A 263 -12.00 32.12 -24.35
C SER A 263 -12.45 31.77 -25.78
N PHE A 264 -13.74 31.57 -26.07
CA PHE A 264 -14.21 31.18 -27.43
C PHE A 264 -14.85 32.30 -28.27
N THR A 265 -14.86 33.55 -27.78
CA THR A 265 -15.45 34.72 -28.47
C THR A 265 -14.84 35.00 -29.85
N LYS A 266 -13.59 34.60 -30.11
CA LYS A 266 -12.90 34.79 -31.40
C LYS A 266 -13.48 33.94 -32.55
N ILE A 267 -14.03 32.77 -32.25
CA ILE A 267 -14.65 31.91 -33.26
C ILE A 267 -15.98 32.51 -33.71
N LYS A 268 -16.80 32.99 -32.76
CA LYS A 268 -18.03 33.77 -33.08
C LYS A 268 -17.71 35.04 -33.88
N GLN A 269 -16.68 35.78 -33.50
CA GLN A 269 -16.22 36.96 -34.26
C GLN A 269 -15.76 36.61 -35.69
N THR A 270 -15.14 35.45 -35.88
CA THR A 270 -14.69 34.99 -37.21
C THR A 270 -15.87 34.54 -38.07
N THR A 271 -16.87 33.87 -37.49
CA THR A 271 -18.10 33.45 -38.19
C THR A 271 -18.98 34.65 -38.56
N ASP A 272 -19.19 35.58 -37.63
CA ASP A 272 -19.92 36.84 -37.89
C ASP A 272 -19.20 37.69 -38.95
N GLY A 273 -17.85 37.68 -38.94
CA GLY A 273 -17.02 38.32 -39.96
C GLY A 273 -17.17 37.68 -41.34
N ILE A 274 -17.20 36.35 -41.44
CA ILE A 274 -17.40 35.61 -42.69
C ILE A 274 -18.80 35.88 -43.26
N ALA A 275 -19.86 35.85 -42.43
CA ALA A 275 -21.22 36.16 -42.86
C ALA A 275 -21.33 37.59 -43.40
N SER A 276 -20.70 38.55 -42.71
CA SER A 276 -20.65 39.95 -43.16
C SER A 276 -19.91 40.11 -44.49
N ILE A 277 -18.78 39.40 -44.70
CA ILE A 277 -18.03 39.39 -45.97
C ILE A 277 -18.87 38.76 -47.10
N VAL A 278 -19.60 37.69 -46.83
CA VAL A 278 -20.46 37.03 -47.84
C VAL A 278 -21.63 37.93 -48.24
N SER A 279 -22.31 38.58 -47.28
CA SER A 279 -23.36 39.56 -47.56
C SER A 279 -22.82 40.79 -48.30
N ALA A 280 -21.62 41.26 -47.96
CA ALA A 280 -20.95 42.35 -48.67
C ALA A 280 -20.60 41.94 -50.11
N ASN A 281 -20.11 40.73 -50.33
CA ASN A 281 -19.82 40.20 -51.67
C ASN A 281 -21.10 40.01 -52.50
N LYS A 282 -22.22 39.60 -51.89
CA LYS A 282 -23.51 39.54 -52.59
C LYS A 282 -23.99 40.94 -52.97
N SER A 283 -23.92 41.90 -52.06
CA SER A 283 -24.32 43.28 -52.33
C SER A 283 -23.44 43.91 -53.43
N ASP A 284 -22.12 43.69 -53.40
CA ASP A 284 -21.21 44.13 -54.47
C ASP A 284 -21.52 43.46 -55.81
N ALA A 285 -21.81 42.14 -55.81
CA ALA A 285 -22.22 41.42 -57.01
C ALA A 285 -23.57 41.90 -57.56
N ASP A 286 -24.57 42.12 -56.69
CA ASP A 286 -25.89 42.65 -57.07
C ASP A 286 -25.76 44.07 -57.63
N ASN A 287 -24.97 44.92 -57.00
CA ASN A 287 -24.72 46.28 -57.49
C ASN A 287 -23.99 46.28 -58.84
N LYS A 288 -22.98 45.43 -59.03
CA LYS A 288 -22.28 45.26 -60.32
C LYS A 288 -23.21 44.72 -61.41
N PHE A 289 -24.08 43.77 -61.08
CA PHE A 289 -25.05 43.23 -62.02
C PHE A 289 -26.12 44.26 -62.39
N GLN A 290 -26.59 45.05 -61.42
CA GLN A 290 -27.54 46.15 -61.67
C GLN A 290 -26.91 47.25 -62.54
N GLN A 291 -25.64 47.58 -62.31
CA GLN A 291 -24.91 48.52 -63.17
C GLN A 291 -24.72 47.97 -64.59
N GLN A 292 -24.39 46.69 -64.75
CA GLN A 292 -24.30 46.05 -66.06
C GLN A 292 -25.66 45.97 -66.75
N SER A 293 -26.73 45.59 -66.04
CA SER A 293 -28.09 45.55 -66.57
C SER A 293 -28.52 46.95 -67.02
N SER A 294 -28.28 47.97 -66.21
CA SER A 294 -28.55 49.37 -66.58
C SER A 294 -27.74 49.82 -67.79
N SER A 295 -26.45 49.44 -67.88
CA SER A 295 -25.61 49.74 -69.04
C SER A 295 -26.08 49.00 -70.30
N ILE A 296 -26.56 47.77 -70.16
CA ILE A 296 -27.14 46.98 -71.25
C ILE A 296 -28.46 47.60 -71.70
N THR A 297 -29.33 48.01 -70.78
CA THR A 297 -30.58 48.73 -71.09
C THR A 297 -30.28 50.05 -71.78
N GLN A 298 -29.35 50.84 -71.25
CA GLN A 298 -28.95 52.11 -71.86
C GLN A 298 -28.31 51.92 -73.25
N ASN A 299 -27.52 50.86 -73.44
CA ASN A 299 -26.98 50.48 -74.74
C ASN A 299 -28.09 49.99 -75.68
N ALA A 300 -29.07 49.21 -75.20
CA ALA A 300 -30.22 48.76 -75.98
C ALA A 300 -31.11 49.94 -76.40
N ASP A 301 -31.32 50.90 -75.51
CA ASP A 301 -32.02 52.17 -75.78
C ASP A 301 -31.23 53.03 -76.78
N SER A 302 -29.92 53.10 -76.63
CA SER A 302 -29.03 53.83 -77.56
C SER A 302 -29.01 53.18 -78.95
N ILE A 303 -28.98 51.84 -79.02
CA ILE A 303 -29.11 51.08 -80.27
C ILE A 303 -30.50 51.35 -80.87
N THR A 304 -31.56 51.32 -80.07
CA THR A 304 -32.93 51.66 -80.50
C THR A 304 -33.00 53.08 -81.06
N ALA A 305 -32.32 54.04 -80.42
CA ALA A 305 -32.24 55.42 -80.88
C ALA A 305 -31.41 55.60 -82.16
N VAL A 306 -30.30 54.87 -82.30
CA VAL A 306 -29.48 54.85 -83.54
C VAL A 306 -30.27 54.21 -84.68
N VAL A 307 -31.00 53.13 -84.43
CA VAL A 307 -31.94 52.53 -85.40
C VAL A 307 -33.05 53.52 -85.78
N GLY A 308 -33.60 54.25 -84.82
CA GLY A 308 -34.56 55.34 -85.06
C GLY A 308 -33.99 56.49 -85.91
N LYS A 309 -32.68 56.76 -85.83
CA LYS A 309 -31.99 57.72 -86.70
C LYS A 309 -31.68 57.16 -88.09
N LEU A 310 -31.31 55.87 -88.19
CA LEU A 310 -31.12 55.17 -89.46
C LEU A 310 -32.43 55.06 -90.26
N ASN A 311 -33.58 55.04 -89.58
CA ASN A 311 -34.92 55.11 -90.18
C ASN A 311 -35.30 56.47 -90.78
N GLN A 312 -34.45 57.50 -90.64
CA GLN A 312 -34.66 58.81 -91.28
C GLN A 312 -33.78 59.01 -92.53
N ALA A 313 -32.93 58.05 -92.89
CA ALA A 313 -32.06 58.15 -94.05
C ALA A 313 -32.80 57.75 -95.34
N PRO A 314 -32.86 58.62 -96.37
CA PRO A 314 -33.43 58.26 -97.65
C PRO A 314 -32.41 57.43 -98.46
N GLY A 315 -32.73 56.15 -98.69
CA GLY A 315 -32.20 55.37 -99.81
C GLY A 315 -30.96 54.50 -99.57
N ALA A 316 -31.10 53.24 -100.02
CA ALA A 316 -30.08 52.29 -100.46
C ALA A 316 -29.46 51.31 -99.43
N ALA A 317 -30.16 50.18 -99.28
CA ALA A 317 -29.70 48.79 -99.47
C ALA A 317 -28.19 48.44 -99.30
N SER A 318 -27.95 47.42 -98.45
CA SER A 318 -26.86 46.41 -98.50
C SER A 318 -25.66 46.48 -97.53
N GLN A 319 -25.74 47.04 -96.31
CA GLN A 319 -24.55 47.18 -95.43
C GLN A 319 -24.51 46.43 -94.09
N TYR A 320 -25.28 45.37 -93.85
CA TYR A 320 -25.33 44.73 -92.50
C TYR A 320 -24.42 43.50 -92.28
N THR A 321 -23.28 43.37 -92.95
CA THR A 321 -22.28 42.32 -92.63
C THR A 321 -21.61 42.52 -91.26
N ALA A 322 -21.47 43.77 -90.80
CA ALA A 322 -20.90 44.09 -89.48
C ALA A 322 -21.73 43.55 -88.30
N ILE A 323 -23.06 43.42 -88.48
CA ILE A 323 -23.97 42.91 -87.44
C ILE A 323 -23.73 41.42 -87.19
N SER A 324 -23.52 40.62 -88.25
CA SER A 324 -23.23 39.19 -88.13
C SER A 324 -21.88 38.90 -87.47
N SER A 325 -20.86 39.72 -87.75
CA SER A 325 -19.54 39.60 -87.11
C SER A 325 -19.58 39.94 -85.62
N LEU A 326 -20.37 40.94 -85.22
CA LEU A 326 -20.59 41.26 -83.81
C LEU A 326 -21.33 40.13 -83.08
N LYS A 327 -22.30 39.48 -83.73
CA LYS A 327 -22.96 38.30 -83.16
C LYS A 327 -21.98 37.14 -82.95
N GLN A 328 -21.12 36.85 -83.91
CA GLN A 328 -20.08 35.81 -83.75
C GLN A 328 -19.11 36.13 -82.60
N GLN A 329 -18.70 37.38 -82.43
CA GLN A 329 -17.86 37.79 -81.30
C GLN A 329 -18.57 37.64 -79.96
N ALA A 330 -19.86 38.03 -79.87
CA ALA A 330 -20.65 37.87 -78.66
C ALA A 330 -20.83 36.38 -78.27
N ASP A 331 -21.14 35.53 -79.26
CA ASP A 331 -21.28 34.08 -79.04
C ASP A 331 -19.94 33.45 -78.60
N SER A 332 -18.80 33.91 -79.15
CA SER A 332 -17.47 33.45 -78.74
C SER A 332 -17.11 33.87 -77.31
N ILE A 333 -17.41 35.11 -76.91
CA ILE A 333 -17.18 35.60 -75.54
C ILE A 333 -18.03 34.80 -74.55
N ALA A 334 -19.30 34.52 -74.88
CA ALA A 334 -20.19 33.72 -74.03
C ALA A 334 -19.65 32.30 -73.78
N SER A 335 -19.07 31.69 -74.82
CA SER A 335 -18.43 30.37 -74.70
C SER A 335 -17.19 30.40 -73.79
N THR A 336 -16.31 31.41 -73.94
CA THR A 336 -15.14 31.57 -73.07
C THR A 336 -15.51 31.81 -71.61
N VAL A 337 -16.52 32.65 -71.35
CA VAL A 337 -17.01 32.90 -69.98
C VAL A 337 -17.57 31.62 -69.35
N SER A 338 -18.30 30.82 -70.12
CA SER A 338 -18.84 29.55 -69.66
C SER A 338 -17.73 28.55 -69.32
N ALA A 339 -16.70 28.44 -70.16
CA ALA A 339 -15.55 27.57 -69.92
C ALA A 339 -14.77 27.98 -68.66
N ASN A 340 -14.48 29.28 -68.49
CA ASN A 340 -13.80 29.79 -67.29
C ASN A 340 -14.59 29.53 -66.00
N LYS A 341 -15.93 29.57 -66.07
CA LYS A 341 -16.80 29.21 -64.94
C LYS A 341 -16.64 27.73 -64.59
N THR A 342 -16.71 26.83 -65.57
CA THR A 342 -16.54 25.39 -65.34
C THR A 342 -15.18 25.06 -64.72
N ASP A 343 -14.10 25.66 -65.21
CA ASP A 343 -12.75 25.45 -64.67
C ASP A 343 -12.60 25.96 -63.23
N THR A 344 -13.20 27.12 -62.93
CA THR A 344 -13.17 27.72 -61.59
C THR A 344 -13.99 26.88 -60.60
N ASP A 345 -15.19 26.45 -60.99
CA ASP A 345 -16.05 25.59 -60.19
C ASP A 345 -15.34 24.25 -59.87
N GLY A 346 -14.62 23.68 -60.84
CA GLY A 346 -13.82 22.46 -60.66
C GLY A 346 -12.70 22.62 -59.62
N LYS A 347 -11.93 23.72 -59.68
CA LYS A 347 -10.86 24.01 -58.70
C LYS A 347 -11.41 24.26 -57.29
N LEU A 348 -12.52 25.00 -57.19
CA LEU A 348 -13.18 25.30 -55.91
C LEU A 348 -13.67 24.02 -55.22
N SER A 349 -14.26 23.10 -56.01
CA SER A 349 -14.74 21.81 -55.52
C SER A 349 -13.59 20.92 -54.99
N GLN A 350 -12.44 20.91 -55.67
CA GLN A 350 -11.24 20.22 -55.17
C GLN A 350 -10.73 20.78 -53.85
N GLN A 351 -10.63 22.11 -53.73
CA GLN A 351 -10.18 22.77 -52.51
C GLN A 351 -11.14 22.51 -51.34
N ALA A 352 -12.45 22.54 -51.58
CA ALA A 352 -13.46 22.19 -50.57
C ALA A 352 -13.27 20.75 -50.05
N SER A 353 -13.02 19.79 -50.93
CA SER A 353 -12.77 18.39 -50.55
C SER A 353 -11.50 18.22 -49.70
N GLN A 354 -10.42 18.93 -50.03
CA GLN A 354 -9.18 18.93 -49.24
C GLN A 354 -9.39 19.52 -47.84
N ILE A 355 -10.12 20.65 -47.74
CA ILE A 355 -10.46 21.28 -46.46
C ILE A 355 -11.26 20.32 -45.57
N THR A 356 -12.25 19.62 -46.14
CA THR A 356 -13.04 18.62 -45.41
C THR A 356 -12.19 17.47 -44.90
N GLN A 357 -11.25 16.94 -45.70
CA GLN A 357 -10.34 15.87 -45.27
C GLN A 357 -9.42 16.32 -44.13
N THR A 358 -8.83 17.50 -44.22
CA THR A 358 -7.96 18.05 -43.16
C THR A 358 -8.75 18.32 -41.88
N ALA A 359 -9.98 18.84 -41.97
CA ALA A 359 -10.85 19.04 -40.82
C ALA A 359 -11.17 17.72 -40.10
N GLY A 360 -11.45 16.64 -40.85
CA GLY A 360 -11.69 15.31 -40.29
C GLY A 360 -10.47 14.75 -39.54
N GLN A 361 -9.26 14.95 -40.07
CA GLN A 361 -8.01 14.54 -39.40
C GLN A 361 -7.79 15.30 -38.09
N ILE A 362 -7.99 16.62 -38.09
CA ILE A 362 -7.86 17.46 -36.90
C ILE A 362 -8.88 17.03 -35.83
N SER A 363 -10.13 16.79 -36.21
CA SER A 363 -11.18 16.33 -35.28
C SER A 363 -10.80 15.01 -34.61
N SER A 364 -10.24 14.05 -35.35
CA SER A 364 -9.80 12.77 -34.78
C SER A 364 -8.66 12.95 -33.76
N VAL A 365 -7.69 13.82 -34.05
CA VAL A 365 -6.61 14.15 -33.10
C VAL A 365 -7.16 14.80 -31.83
N VAL A 366 -8.11 15.74 -31.97
CA VAL A 366 -8.75 16.40 -30.82
C VAL A 366 -9.56 15.41 -29.98
N THR A 367 -10.32 14.50 -30.60
CA THR A 367 -11.05 13.45 -29.89
C THR A 367 -10.09 12.54 -29.10
N ASN A 368 -8.98 12.14 -29.71
CA ASN A 368 -7.98 11.29 -29.05
C ASN A 368 -7.27 11.99 -27.87
N LEU A 369 -7.21 13.33 -27.88
CA LEU A 369 -6.64 14.13 -26.79
C LEU A 369 -7.64 14.42 -25.67
N ASN A 370 -8.94 14.47 -25.98
CA ASN A 370 -10.00 14.79 -25.02
C ASN A 370 -10.61 13.57 -24.31
N THR A 371 -10.33 12.35 -24.77
CA THR A 371 -10.71 11.14 -24.03
C THR A 371 -9.88 11.02 -22.75
N ASP A 372 -10.57 10.95 -21.60
CA ASP A 372 -9.95 10.70 -20.29
C ASP A 372 -9.07 9.43 -20.36
N PRO A 373 -7.74 9.54 -20.11
CA PRO A 373 -6.82 8.41 -20.22
C PRO A 373 -7.10 7.29 -19.19
N PHE A 374 -8.05 7.47 -18.27
CA PHE A 374 -8.33 6.54 -17.18
C PHE A 374 -9.65 5.76 -17.31
N THR A 375 -10.50 6.03 -18.31
CA THR A 375 -11.85 5.41 -18.40
C THR A 375 -11.95 4.16 -19.27
N ASN A 376 -10.90 3.79 -20.03
CA ASN A 376 -10.93 2.58 -20.87
C ASN A 376 -9.56 1.87 -20.90
N VAL A 377 -9.52 0.61 -20.45
CA VAL A 377 -8.29 -0.15 -20.15
C VAL A 377 -7.62 -0.77 -21.40
N THR A 378 -8.06 -0.43 -22.60
CA THR A 378 -7.49 -0.90 -23.88
C THR A 378 -6.56 0.15 -24.52
N GLN A 379 -5.60 0.61 -23.72
CA GLN A 379 -4.34 1.36 -23.98
C GLN A 379 -4.12 2.24 -25.24
N PRO A 380 -3.57 3.45 -25.01
CA PRO A 380 -2.26 3.78 -25.60
C PRO A 380 -1.13 4.14 -24.62
N TYR A 381 -1.33 4.15 -23.29
CA TYR A 381 -0.29 4.60 -22.34
C TYR A 381 -0.03 3.60 -21.21
N ILE A 382 0.73 2.53 -21.52
CA ILE A 382 1.21 1.50 -20.58
C ILE A 382 1.83 2.12 -19.31
N SER A 383 2.44 3.30 -19.42
CA SER A 383 3.04 4.04 -18.30
C SER A 383 2.04 4.50 -17.25
N PHE A 384 0.85 5.00 -17.63
CA PHE A 384 -0.16 5.50 -16.67
C PHE A 384 -0.88 4.35 -15.95
N THR A 385 -1.15 3.24 -16.63
CA THR A 385 -1.70 2.04 -15.98
C THR A 385 -0.73 1.40 -14.99
N LYS A 386 0.58 1.37 -15.30
CA LYS A 386 1.60 0.91 -14.35
C LYS A 386 1.71 1.82 -13.13
N ILE A 387 1.58 3.14 -13.32
CA ILE A 387 1.53 4.09 -12.20
C ILE A 387 0.31 3.80 -11.32
N LYS A 388 -0.90 3.63 -11.90
CA LYS A 388 -2.09 3.27 -11.12
C LYS A 388 -1.95 1.95 -10.38
N GLN A 389 -1.47 0.90 -11.06
CA GLN A 389 -1.21 -0.41 -10.44
C GLN A 389 -0.22 -0.30 -9.27
N THR A 390 0.79 0.56 -9.41
CA THR A 390 1.76 0.84 -8.34
C THR A 390 1.11 1.59 -7.19
N THR A 391 0.25 2.59 -7.46
CA THR A 391 -0.51 3.32 -6.44
C THR A 391 -1.46 2.41 -5.66
N ASP A 392 -2.22 1.55 -6.36
CA ASP A 392 -3.15 0.61 -5.74
C ASP A 392 -2.39 -0.41 -4.86
N ALA A 393 -1.24 -0.91 -5.33
CA ALA A 393 -0.38 -1.83 -4.57
C ALA A 393 0.20 -1.17 -3.31
N ILE A 394 0.69 0.07 -3.41
CA ILE A 394 1.18 0.85 -2.26
C ILE A 394 0.05 1.03 -1.24
N GLN A 395 -1.16 1.36 -1.68
CA GLN A 395 -2.30 1.57 -0.79
C GLN A 395 -2.73 0.29 -0.07
N ALA A 396 -2.67 -0.87 -0.73
CA ALA A 396 -2.92 -2.16 -0.12
C ALA A 396 -1.85 -2.50 0.95
N THR A 397 -0.56 -2.29 0.65
CA THR A 397 0.53 -2.52 1.61
C THR A 397 0.41 -1.61 2.83
N VAL A 398 0.11 -0.32 2.65
CA VAL A 398 -0.05 0.63 3.76
C VAL A 398 -1.23 0.22 4.66
N SER A 399 -2.35 -0.20 4.08
CA SER A 399 -3.53 -0.68 4.84
C SER A 399 -3.24 -1.95 5.65
N ALA A 400 -2.48 -2.89 5.08
CA ALA A 400 -2.06 -4.11 5.76
C ALA A 400 -1.13 -3.81 6.95
N ASN A 401 -0.12 -2.95 6.74
CA ASN A 401 0.80 -2.53 7.79
C ASN A 401 0.08 -1.79 8.93
N LYS A 402 -0.91 -0.94 8.61
CA LYS A 402 -1.74 -0.29 9.63
C LYS A 402 -2.51 -1.31 10.47
N THR A 403 -3.11 -2.32 9.84
CA THR A 403 -3.84 -3.37 10.55
C THR A 403 -2.94 -4.17 11.50
N ASP A 404 -1.73 -4.55 11.05
CA ASP A 404 -0.76 -5.26 11.89
C ASP A 404 -0.27 -4.40 13.06
N ALA A 405 0.01 -3.11 12.82
CA ALA A 405 0.40 -2.17 13.86
C ALA A 405 -0.72 -1.99 14.91
N ASP A 406 -1.96 -1.80 14.47
CA ASP A 406 -3.12 -1.66 15.36
C ASP A 406 -3.33 -2.93 16.20
N GLY A 407 -3.12 -4.12 15.62
CA GLY A 407 -3.17 -5.40 16.34
C GLY A 407 -2.08 -5.55 17.42
N LYS A 408 -0.84 -5.16 17.10
CA LYS A 408 0.28 -5.15 18.06
C LYS A 408 0.05 -4.17 19.21
N VAL A 409 -0.42 -2.96 18.90
CA VAL A 409 -0.77 -1.94 19.91
C VAL A 409 -1.88 -2.42 20.82
N SER A 410 -2.93 -3.05 20.28
CA SER A 410 -4.02 -3.63 21.07
C SER A 410 -3.51 -4.71 22.05
N THR A 411 -2.62 -5.58 21.59
CA THR A 411 -1.99 -6.63 22.43
C THR A 411 -1.17 -6.03 23.56
N LEU A 412 -0.29 -5.05 23.25
CA LEU A 412 0.51 -4.35 24.25
C LEU A 412 -0.37 -3.64 25.28
N ASN A 413 -1.44 -2.98 24.84
CA ASN A 413 -2.36 -2.29 25.72
C ASN A 413 -3.07 -3.27 26.69
N SER A 414 -3.43 -4.46 26.20
CA SER A 414 -3.97 -5.53 27.05
C SER A 414 -2.95 -6.04 28.08
N GLN A 415 -1.68 -6.18 27.69
CA GLN A 415 -0.60 -6.60 28.60
C GLN A 415 -0.36 -5.54 29.69
N ILE A 416 -0.24 -4.27 29.29
CA ILE A 416 -0.08 -3.13 30.21
C ILE A 416 -1.23 -3.07 31.21
N ASN A 417 -2.47 -3.21 30.73
CA ASN A 417 -3.65 -3.18 31.61
C ASN A 417 -3.70 -4.35 32.60
N ALA A 418 -3.01 -5.46 32.34
CA ALA A 418 -2.92 -6.61 33.25
C ALA A 418 -1.84 -6.45 34.33
N VAL A 419 -0.80 -5.64 34.09
CA VAL A 419 0.34 -5.44 35.02
C VAL A 419 -0.10 -5.00 36.42
N PRO A 420 -1.02 -4.03 36.62
CA PRO A 420 -1.47 -3.65 37.96
C PRO A 420 -2.05 -4.83 38.76
N GLY A 421 -2.81 -5.71 38.09
CA GLY A 421 -3.37 -6.92 38.71
C GLY A 421 -2.28 -7.91 39.11
N GLN A 422 -1.27 -8.12 38.26
CA GLN A 422 -0.12 -8.98 38.55
C GLN A 422 0.71 -8.46 39.72
N ILE A 423 0.99 -7.14 39.75
CA ILE A 423 1.69 -6.49 40.87
C ILE A 423 0.89 -6.66 42.17
N THR A 424 -0.42 -6.40 42.11
CA THR A 424 -1.31 -6.54 43.28
C THR A 424 -1.28 -7.97 43.82
N ALA A 425 -1.34 -8.98 42.95
CA ALA A 425 -1.27 -10.39 43.34
C ALA A 425 0.09 -10.72 43.98
N ALA A 426 1.20 -10.32 43.35
CA ALA A 426 2.55 -10.58 43.83
C ALA A 426 2.80 -9.94 45.22
N VAL A 427 2.42 -8.68 45.39
CA VAL A 427 2.54 -7.97 46.68
C VAL A 427 1.68 -8.62 47.76
N THR A 428 0.47 -9.06 47.41
CA THR A 428 -0.42 -9.75 48.35
C THR A 428 0.18 -11.09 48.80
N SER A 429 0.75 -11.86 47.87
CA SER A 429 1.43 -13.12 48.18
C SER A 429 2.64 -12.89 49.09
N ALA A 430 3.51 -11.94 48.75
CA ALA A 430 4.67 -11.61 49.57
C ALA A 430 4.27 -11.15 50.98
N LYS A 431 3.20 -10.35 51.11
CA LYS A 431 2.66 -9.91 52.41
C LYS A 431 2.19 -11.11 53.24
N ASN A 432 1.49 -12.06 52.63
CA ASN A 432 1.02 -13.27 53.30
C ASN A 432 2.18 -14.18 53.73
N ASP A 433 3.21 -14.32 52.89
CA ASP A 433 4.40 -15.10 53.22
C ASP A 433 5.16 -14.49 54.41
N ILE A 434 5.36 -13.16 54.43
CA ILE A 434 5.99 -12.48 55.58
C ILE A 434 5.16 -12.69 56.86
N ALA A 435 3.84 -12.51 56.78
CA ALA A 435 2.96 -12.68 57.92
C ALA A 435 3.03 -14.11 58.49
N THR A 436 3.01 -15.12 57.62
CA THR A 436 2.94 -16.53 58.03
C THR A 436 4.29 -17.13 58.41
N THR A 437 5.36 -16.81 57.68
CA THR A 437 6.68 -17.43 57.87
C THR A 437 7.58 -16.71 58.85
N GLN A 438 7.40 -15.40 59.04
CA GLN A 438 8.27 -14.58 59.90
C GLN A 438 7.50 -14.05 61.12
N ILE A 439 6.38 -13.36 60.92
CA ILE A 439 5.66 -12.67 62.00
C ILE A 439 4.98 -13.67 62.94
N ASN A 440 4.14 -14.57 62.43
CA ASN A 440 3.38 -15.50 63.27
C ASN A 440 4.27 -16.38 64.18
N PRO A 441 5.41 -16.95 63.72
CA PRO A 441 6.30 -17.71 64.60
C PRO A 441 6.93 -16.87 65.71
N LEU A 442 7.27 -15.61 65.42
CA LEU A 442 7.79 -14.68 66.45
C LEU A 442 6.72 -14.37 67.48
N THR A 443 5.47 -14.14 67.05
CA THR A 443 4.32 -13.95 67.96
C THR A 443 4.13 -15.16 68.88
N THR A 444 4.19 -16.38 68.34
CA THR A 444 4.08 -17.61 69.15
C THR A 444 5.24 -17.76 70.14
N ARG A 445 6.47 -17.48 69.72
CA ARG A 445 7.65 -17.53 70.60
C ARG A 445 7.55 -16.48 71.72
N LEU A 446 7.05 -15.28 71.40
CA LEU A 446 6.86 -14.22 72.39
C LEU A 446 5.83 -14.63 73.46
N ALA A 447 4.70 -15.22 73.05
CA ALA A 447 3.69 -15.72 73.98
C ALA A 447 4.24 -16.82 74.90
N ALA A 448 5.10 -17.72 74.40
CA ALA A 448 5.75 -18.73 75.23
C ALA A 448 6.69 -18.11 76.27
N VAL A 449 7.48 -17.11 75.87
CA VAL A 449 8.35 -16.37 76.80
C VAL A 449 7.54 -15.64 77.87
N GLU A 450 6.41 -15.03 77.54
CA GLU A 450 5.50 -14.42 78.53
C GLU A 450 4.98 -15.42 79.57
N ILE A 451 4.64 -16.64 79.14
CA ILE A 451 4.22 -17.72 80.05
C ILE A 451 5.36 -18.11 80.99
N ASP A 452 6.57 -18.31 80.47
CA ASP A 452 7.74 -18.68 81.27
C ASP A 452 8.08 -17.58 82.30
N VAL A 453 8.06 -16.31 81.89
CA VAL A 453 8.28 -15.16 82.78
C VAL A 453 7.24 -15.14 83.91
N ASN A 454 5.96 -15.37 83.58
CA ASN A 454 4.90 -15.45 84.59
C ASN A 454 5.08 -16.64 85.55
N GLY A 455 5.54 -17.79 85.05
CA GLY A 455 5.86 -18.96 85.88
C GLY A 455 7.03 -18.71 86.83
N ILE A 456 8.10 -18.07 86.34
CA ILE A 456 9.24 -17.62 87.16
C ILE A 456 8.75 -16.63 88.23
N HIS A 457 7.92 -15.65 87.86
CA HIS A 457 7.39 -14.66 88.80
C HIS A 457 6.62 -15.32 89.94
N GLN A 458 5.72 -16.26 89.65
CA GLN A 458 4.97 -17.00 90.67
C GLN A 458 5.90 -17.81 91.59
N THR A 459 6.93 -18.44 91.04
CA THR A 459 7.92 -19.21 91.81
C THR A 459 8.71 -18.29 92.77
N VAL A 460 9.12 -17.12 92.30
CA VAL A 460 9.83 -16.13 93.13
C VAL A 460 8.93 -15.63 94.27
N VAL A 461 7.66 -15.34 93.98
CA VAL A 461 6.68 -14.91 95.00
C VAL A 461 6.46 -16.01 96.05
N ALA A 462 6.32 -17.27 95.62
CA ALA A 462 6.17 -18.40 96.54
C ALA A 462 7.41 -18.61 97.44
N ASN A 463 8.61 -18.57 96.85
CA ASN A 463 9.86 -18.67 97.59
C ASN A 463 10.02 -17.53 98.60
N LYS A 464 9.62 -16.30 98.23
CA LYS A 464 9.63 -15.16 99.14
C LYS A 464 8.66 -15.37 100.31
N ALA A 465 7.44 -15.84 100.05
CA ALA A 465 6.48 -16.12 101.10
C ALA A 465 6.96 -17.21 102.08
N ASP A 466 7.59 -18.29 101.57
CA ASP A 466 8.20 -19.33 102.42
C ASP A 466 9.35 -18.77 103.27
N ALA A 467 10.23 -17.97 102.67
CA ALA A 467 11.32 -17.31 103.38
C ALA A 467 10.79 -16.37 104.48
N ASP A 468 9.81 -15.53 104.17
CA ASP A 468 9.18 -14.61 105.14
C ASP A 468 8.49 -15.38 106.28
N GLY A 469 7.86 -16.52 105.98
CA GLY A 469 7.23 -17.41 106.96
C GLY A 469 8.25 -18.05 107.92
N LYS A 470 9.37 -18.55 107.39
CA LYS A 470 10.47 -19.12 108.21
C LYS A 470 11.10 -18.06 109.10
N VAL A 471 11.36 -16.86 108.57
CA VAL A 471 11.90 -15.72 109.34
C VAL A 471 10.93 -15.34 110.46
N SER A 472 9.63 -15.28 110.19
CA SER A 472 8.62 -14.95 111.19
C SER A 472 8.55 -16.00 112.32
N GLN A 473 8.59 -17.31 111.98
CA GLN A 473 8.65 -18.37 112.99
C GLN A 473 9.92 -18.28 113.86
N GLN A 474 11.06 -17.97 113.25
CA GLN A 474 12.32 -17.78 113.96
C GLN A 474 12.23 -16.59 114.91
N ALA A 475 11.63 -15.48 114.48
CA ALA A 475 11.39 -14.30 115.31
C ALA A 475 10.50 -14.62 116.51
N THR A 476 9.38 -15.33 116.32
CA THR A 476 8.51 -15.77 117.43
C THR A 476 9.26 -16.66 118.44
N ARG A 477 10.12 -17.57 117.98
CA ARG A 477 10.94 -18.41 118.87
C ARG A 477 11.94 -17.59 119.67
N ILE A 478 12.52 -16.55 119.07
CA ILE A 478 13.41 -15.59 119.74
C ILE A 478 12.64 -14.81 120.81
N ASP A 479 11.42 -14.36 120.52
CA ASP A 479 10.59 -13.61 121.47
C ASP A 479 10.11 -14.47 122.66
N GLN A 480 9.90 -15.78 122.47
CA GLN A 480 9.47 -16.71 123.52
C GLN A 480 10.61 -17.24 124.41
N LEU A 481 11.86 -17.10 123.97
CA LEU A 481 13.06 -17.59 124.69
C LEU A 481 13.20 -16.98 126.11
N PRO A 482 13.02 -15.68 126.33
CA PRO A 482 13.05 -15.08 127.67
C PRO A 482 12.03 -15.70 128.65
N ASP A 483 10.81 -15.97 128.19
CA ASP A 483 9.75 -16.56 129.01
C ASP A 483 10.04 -18.03 129.33
N GLN A 484 10.57 -18.80 128.37
CA GLN A 484 11.01 -20.18 128.60
C GLN A 484 12.19 -20.25 129.58
N ILE A 485 13.12 -19.30 129.51
CA ILE A 485 14.23 -19.16 130.46
C ILE A 485 13.67 -18.85 131.87
N ASN A 486 12.72 -17.92 131.99
CA ASN A 486 12.07 -17.60 133.26
C ASN A 486 11.26 -18.77 133.85
N LEU A 487 10.59 -19.58 133.01
CA LEU A 487 9.86 -20.77 133.44
C LEU A 487 10.81 -21.87 133.95
N ALA A 488 11.94 -22.10 133.26
CA ALA A 488 12.96 -23.06 133.67
C ALA A 488 13.69 -22.67 134.97
N VAL A 489 13.86 -21.35 135.21
CA VAL A 489 14.45 -20.81 136.45
C VAL A 489 13.47 -20.92 137.64
N THR A 490 12.15 -20.85 137.40
CA THR A 490 11.14 -20.89 138.46
C THR A 490 10.66 -22.30 138.83
N GLN A 491 10.83 -23.32 137.97
CA GLN A 491 10.43 -24.72 138.23
C GLN A 491 11.53 -25.61 138.84
N SER A 492 12.63 -25.07 139.36
CA SER A 492 13.68 -25.86 140.02
C SER A 492 13.68 -25.67 141.55
N PRO A 493 12.84 -26.39 142.31
CA PRO A 493 13.04 -26.53 143.73
C PRO A 493 14.02 -27.68 144.01
N THR A 494 15.12 -27.32 144.66
CA THR A 494 16.09 -28.19 145.36
C THR A 494 17.12 -28.91 144.47
N ALA A 495 18.38 -28.42 144.41
CA ALA A 495 19.43 -29.11 143.63
C ALA A 495 20.86 -28.91 144.21
N PRO A 496 21.51 -29.96 144.76
CA PRO A 496 22.82 -29.88 145.40
C PRO A 496 24.01 -30.29 144.50
N SER A 497 25.14 -29.63 144.72
CA SER A 497 26.52 -30.14 144.59
C SER A 497 26.88 -31.07 143.41
N ASN A 498 27.09 -30.52 142.19
CA ASN A 498 28.18 -30.89 141.24
C ASN A 498 28.14 -29.95 140.00
N LYS A 499 28.61 -28.70 140.10
CA LYS A 499 28.46 -27.69 139.03
C LYS A 499 29.74 -27.31 138.27
N MET A 500 30.82 -28.08 138.34
CA MET A 500 32.00 -27.81 137.50
C MET A 500 31.88 -28.31 136.04
N PRO A 501 31.23 -29.45 135.73
CA PRO A 501 31.04 -29.88 134.34
C PRO A 501 30.04 -29.00 133.58
N ASN A 502 29.02 -28.46 134.28
CA ASN A 502 27.95 -27.71 133.63
C ASN A 502 28.34 -26.26 133.31
N LEU A 503 29.17 -25.60 134.16
CA LEU A 503 29.80 -24.33 133.77
C LEU A 503 30.84 -24.52 132.66
N ALA A 504 31.60 -25.63 132.68
CA ALA A 504 32.54 -25.94 131.60
C ALA A 504 31.81 -26.21 130.27
N ASN A 505 30.72 -26.98 130.27
CA ASN A 505 29.91 -27.24 129.09
C ASN A 505 29.18 -25.98 128.60
N LEU A 506 28.72 -25.12 129.51
CA LEU A 506 28.15 -23.82 129.16
C LEU A 506 29.21 -22.91 128.54
N ARG A 507 30.44 -22.91 129.08
CA ARG A 507 31.57 -22.15 128.51
C ARG A 507 31.98 -22.68 127.13
N VAL A 508 32.07 -24.00 126.96
CA VAL A 508 32.32 -24.62 125.65
C VAL A 508 31.20 -24.29 124.66
N SER A 509 29.94 -24.25 125.11
CA SER A 509 28.80 -23.88 124.27
C SER A 509 28.81 -22.39 123.92
N ILE A 510 29.21 -21.51 124.84
CA ILE A 510 29.36 -20.07 124.60
C ILE A 510 30.55 -19.79 123.67
N GLU A 511 31.69 -20.47 123.86
CA GLU A 511 32.84 -20.37 122.96
C GLU A 511 32.49 -20.94 121.58
N GLY A 512 31.71 -22.03 121.51
CA GLY A 512 31.16 -22.58 120.27
C GLY A 512 30.18 -21.66 119.56
N LEU A 513 29.27 -21.00 120.30
CA LEU A 513 28.37 -19.97 119.77
C LEU A 513 29.16 -18.75 119.31
N THR A 514 30.15 -18.30 120.07
CA THR A 514 31.03 -17.17 119.71
C THR A 514 31.82 -17.47 118.44
N SER A 515 32.33 -18.69 118.29
CA SER A 515 32.98 -19.16 117.07
C SER A 515 32.02 -19.25 115.88
N THR A 516 30.79 -19.74 116.11
CA THR A 516 29.76 -19.83 115.06
C THR A 516 29.32 -18.45 114.58
N VAL A 517 29.09 -17.51 115.51
CA VAL A 517 28.72 -16.11 115.19
C VAL A 517 29.89 -15.39 114.51
N SER A 518 31.13 -15.61 114.96
CA SER A 518 32.33 -15.05 114.31
C SER A 518 32.50 -15.59 112.88
N ASN A 519 32.28 -16.89 112.67
CA ASN A 519 32.29 -17.50 111.33
C ASN A 519 31.17 -16.95 110.43
N GLN A 520 29.95 -16.80 110.96
CA GLN A 520 28.83 -16.21 110.21
C GLN A 520 29.09 -14.73 109.86
N ALA A 521 29.66 -13.95 110.78
CA ALA A 521 30.08 -12.57 110.50
C ALA A 521 31.14 -12.51 109.39
N GLY A 522 32.09 -13.45 109.39
CA GLY A 522 33.06 -13.62 108.30
C GLY A 522 32.41 -13.98 106.97
N GLN A 523 31.45 -14.91 106.95
CA GLN A 523 30.68 -15.27 105.76
C GLN A 523 29.84 -14.10 105.23
N ILE A 524 29.18 -13.34 106.11
CA ILE A 524 28.42 -12.13 105.75
C ILE A 524 29.35 -11.07 105.15
N SER A 525 30.55 -10.87 105.72
CA SER A 525 31.55 -9.96 105.16
C SER A 525 32.01 -10.40 103.77
N ALA A 526 32.22 -11.70 103.54
CA ALA A 526 32.56 -12.24 102.23
C ALA A 526 31.41 -12.08 101.21
N VAL A 527 30.16 -12.26 101.63
CA VAL A 527 28.97 -12.02 100.80
C VAL A 527 28.85 -10.54 100.45
N ASN A 528 29.08 -9.62 101.39
CA ASN A 528 29.06 -8.18 101.13
C ASN A 528 30.19 -7.78 100.17
N GLN A 529 31.41 -8.27 100.35
CA GLN A 529 32.50 -8.04 99.39
C GLN A 529 32.18 -8.58 97.99
N LYS A 530 31.49 -9.72 97.89
CA LYS A 530 31.01 -10.28 96.62
C LYS A 530 29.90 -9.40 96.00
N ALA A 531 28.98 -8.90 96.81
CA ALA A 531 27.91 -8.00 96.39
C ALA A 531 28.48 -6.68 95.87
N ASP A 532 29.43 -6.07 96.57
CA ASP A 532 30.14 -4.87 96.13
C ASP A 532 30.92 -5.11 94.83
N SER A 533 31.57 -6.27 94.70
CA SER A 533 32.26 -6.66 93.47
C SER A 533 31.30 -6.86 92.30
N ILE A 534 30.12 -7.45 92.54
CA ILE A 534 29.05 -7.58 91.54
C ILE A 534 28.51 -6.20 91.18
N GLN A 535 28.25 -5.33 92.14
CA GLN A 535 27.75 -3.98 91.91
C GLN A 535 28.77 -3.14 91.11
N THR A 536 30.06 -3.29 91.40
CA THR A 536 31.16 -2.67 90.64
C THR A 536 31.25 -3.25 89.21
N THR A 537 31.11 -4.56 89.04
CA THR A 537 31.14 -5.24 87.73
C THR A 537 29.91 -4.91 86.87
N VAL A 538 28.74 -4.78 87.50
CA VAL A 538 27.51 -4.34 86.84
C VAL A 538 27.61 -2.87 86.49
N ALA A 539 28.13 -2.00 87.37
CA ALA A 539 28.36 -0.60 87.04
C ALA A 539 29.40 -0.38 85.93
N SER A 540 30.45 -1.22 85.86
CA SER A 540 31.44 -1.17 84.79
C SER A 540 30.90 -1.70 83.45
N LYS A 541 30.05 -2.75 83.47
CA LYS A 541 29.36 -3.26 82.26
C LYS A 541 28.12 -2.47 81.84
N ALA A 542 27.50 -1.73 82.76
CA ALA A 542 26.36 -0.84 82.51
C ALA A 542 26.80 0.56 82.08
N SER A 543 28.10 0.87 82.08
CA SER A 543 28.59 2.02 81.32
C SER A 543 28.25 1.78 79.87
N THR A 544 27.28 2.55 79.39
CA THR A 544 26.72 2.59 78.03
C THR A 544 27.76 2.81 76.93
N ALA A 545 29.06 2.85 77.23
CA ALA A 545 30.15 3.10 76.30
C ALA A 545 30.13 2.12 75.11
N ASP A 546 30.02 0.80 75.33
CA ASP A 546 30.04 -0.16 74.19
C ASP A 546 28.77 -0.08 73.34
N LEU A 547 27.60 0.10 73.97
CA LEU A 547 26.33 0.28 73.25
C LEU A 547 26.27 1.64 72.55
N GLN A 548 26.84 2.69 73.13
CA GLN A 548 26.88 4.04 72.58
C GLN A 548 27.95 4.16 71.48
N ILE A 549 29.10 3.49 71.62
CA ILE A 549 30.10 3.34 70.55
C ILE A 549 29.49 2.55 69.39
N THR A 550 28.76 1.47 69.66
CA THR A 550 28.07 0.68 68.65
C THR A 550 26.97 1.50 67.97
N ASN A 551 26.15 2.24 68.73
CA ASN A 551 25.06 3.07 68.20
C ASN A 551 25.58 4.28 67.39
N ASN A 552 26.69 4.89 67.82
CA ASN A 552 27.35 5.95 67.07
C ASN A 552 27.98 5.42 65.77
N SER A 553 28.58 4.23 65.80
CA SER A 553 29.14 3.58 64.60
C SER A 553 28.04 3.17 63.61
N ILE A 554 26.92 2.63 64.11
CA ILE A 554 25.75 2.31 63.30
C ILE A 554 25.16 3.58 62.70
N SER A 555 24.97 4.65 63.48
CA SER A 555 24.46 5.93 62.97
C SER A 555 25.37 6.54 61.90
N ALA A 556 26.69 6.44 62.05
CA ALA A 556 27.63 6.91 61.04
C ALA A 556 27.55 6.11 59.74
N ILE A 557 27.45 4.77 59.83
CA ILE A 557 27.27 3.89 58.66
C ILE A 557 25.94 4.20 57.97
N VAL A 558 24.85 4.33 58.73
CA VAL A 558 23.52 4.67 58.19
C VAL A 558 23.53 6.02 57.49
N THR A 559 24.13 7.04 58.13
CA THR A 559 24.28 8.38 57.53
C THR A 559 25.09 8.32 56.23
N GLU A 560 26.10 7.45 56.13
CA GLU A 560 26.91 7.27 54.92
C GLU A 560 26.16 6.52 53.80
N LEU A 561 25.29 5.58 54.17
CA LEU A 561 24.44 4.82 53.24
C LEU A 561 23.22 5.62 52.75
N GLU A 562 22.75 6.61 53.53
CA GLU A 562 21.66 7.51 53.16
C GLU A 562 22.09 8.59 52.15
N LYS A 563 23.40 8.82 51.97
CA LYS A 563 23.89 9.74 50.94
C LYS A 563 23.56 9.23 49.55
N SER A 564 23.38 10.17 48.62
CA SER A 564 23.32 9.86 47.19
C SER A 564 24.53 9.00 46.79
N PRO A 565 24.37 8.01 45.88
CA PRO A 565 25.45 7.11 45.48
C PRO A 565 26.76 7.80 45.05
N GLU A 566 26.65 9.01 44.49
CA GLU A 566 27.76 9.87 44.08
C GLU A 566 28.57 10.50 45.24
N ASN A 567 28.03 10.46 46.46
CA ASN A 567 28.64 11.00 47.67
C ASN A 567 28.88 9.94 48.76
N CYS A 568 28.69 8.66 48.44
CA CYS A 568 28.92 7.55 49.36
C CYS A 568 30.41 7.16 49.37
N ALA A 569 31.02 7.10 50.55
CA ALA A 569 32.43 6.73 50.72
C ALA A 569 32.72 5.22 50.49
N TYR A 570 31.68 4.38 50.38
CA TYR A 570 31.84 2.96 50.13
C TYR A 570 32.05 2.68 48.63
N SER A 571 33.32 2.55 48.24
CA SER A 571 33.76 2.26 46.87
C SER A 571 33.05 1.08 46.19
N ALA A 572 32.61 0.07 46.95
CA ALA A 572 31.85 -1.06 46.40
C ALA A 572 30.46 -0.65 45.90
N ILE A 573 29.80 0.31 46.55
CA ILE A 573 28.47 0.83 46.15
C ILE A 573 28.63 1.72 44.92
N THR A 574 29.66 2.57 44.89
CA THR A 574 30.02 3.35 43.70
C THR A 574 30.36 2.45 42.51
N ALA A 575 31.15 1.39 42.73
CA ALA A 575 31.48 0.43 41.68
C ALA A 575 30.27 -0.38 41.20
N LEU A 576 29.35 -0.78 42.11
CA LEU A 576 28.10 -1.44 41.72
C LEU A 576 27.20 -0.49 40.92
N LYS A 577 27.12 0.79 41.29
CA LYS A 577 26.39 1.81 40.52
C LYS A 577 26.92 1.91 39.10
N ASP A 578 28.24 2.03 38.94
CA ASP A 578 28.86 2.13 37.62
C ASP A 578 28.65 0.85 36.77
N GLN A 579 28.63 -0.32 37.42
CA GLN A 579 28.29 -1.59 36.77
C GLN A 579 26.80 -1.72 36.42
N ILE A 580 25.90 -1.28 37.30
CA ILE A 580 24.44 -1.29 37.07
C ILE A 580 24.09 -0.28 35.98
N ASP A 581 24.68 0.92 35.95
CA ASP A 581 24.50 1.90 34.88
C ASP A 581 24.94 1.34 33.51
N LEU A 582 25.87 0.39 33.49
CA LEU A 582 26.30 -0.34 32.29
C LEU A 582 25.31 -1.42 31.81
N VAL A 583 24.44 -1.95 32.69
CA VAL A 583 23.60 -3.14 32.43
C VAL A 583 22.10 -2.83 32.47
N SER A 584 21.68 -1.79 33.21
CA SER A 584 20.29 -1.53 33.61
C SER A 584 19.71 -0.30 32.91
N GLN A 585 19.58 -0.33 31.59
CA GLN A 585 18.45 0.31 30.90
C GLN A 585 18.01 -0.58 29.74
N GLY A 586 17.02 -1.43 30.01
CA GLY A 586 16.22 -2.07 28.98
C GLY A 586 15.12 -1.12 28.55
N ASN A 587 15.02 -0.90 27.23
CA ASN A 587 13.86 -0.44 26.43
C ASN A 587 13.17 0.85 26.94
N ASP A 588 13.40 2.05 26.42
CA ASP A 588 13.43 2.48 25.01
C ASP A 588 14.31 3.75 24.87
N ASP A 589 15.06 3.85 23.76
CA ASP A 589 16.02 4.90 23.37
C ASP A 589 17.33 5.04 24.18
N LEU A 590 18.21 4.04 24.06
CA LEU A 590 19.64 4.34 23.99
C LEU A 590 19.93 5.02 22.64
N THR A 591 19.89 6.35 22.62
CA THR A 591 20.34 7.08 21.44
C THR A 591 21.83 6.80 21.20
N GLY A 592 22.25 6.82 19.93
CA GLY A 592 23.66 6.66 19.56
C GLY A 592 24.59 7.63 20.30
N GLU A 593 24.08 8.81 20.70
CA GLU A 593 24.77 9.80 21.53
C GLU A 593 25.11 9.28 22.94
N ILE A 594 24.18 8.57 23.59
CA ILE A 594 24.37 8.01 24.94
C ILE A 594 25.36 6.84 24.90
N ILE A 595 25.28 5.99 23.87
CA ILE A 595 26.22 4.87 23.65
C ILE A 595 27.64 5.39 23.36
N VAL A 596 27.79 6.41 22.51
CA VAL A 596 29.09 6.99 22.17
C VAL A 596 29.73 7.69 23.39
N SER A 597 28.95 8.36 24.24
CA SER A 597 29.50 8.99 25.46
C SER A 597 30.06 7.98 26.48
N ARG A 598 29.51 6.76 26.52
CA ARG A 598 29.90 5.70 27.47
C ARG A 598 31.03 4.80 26.95
N ILE A 599 31.16 4.63 25.64
CA ILE A 599 32.31 3.97 25.01
C ILE A 599 33.56 4.87 25.05
N ASN A 600 33.38 6.20 25.06
CA ASN A 600 34.46 7.18 25.01
C ASN A 600 35.02 7.60 26.38
N LEU A 601 35.20 6.66 27.33
CA LEU A 601 35.85 6.95 28.62
C LEU A 601 37.38 6.91 28.57
N SER A 602 37.98 6.65 27.41
CA SER A 602 39.44 6.65 27.23
C SER A 602 39.83 7.39 25.95
N PRO A 603 40.62 8.48 26.05
CA PRO A 603 41.25 9.14 24.90
C PRO A 603 42.18 8.22 24.09
N ALA A 604 42.48 7.01 24.59
CA ALA A 604 43.45 6.07 24.02
C ALA A 604 42.82 4.91 23.23
N GLY A 605 41.50 4.95 22.97
CA GLY A 605 40.78 3.91 22.22
C GLY A 605 40.28 2.75 23.08
N VAL A 606 39.40 1.92 22.50
CA VAL A 606 38.67 0.85 23.20
C VAL A 606 39.15 -0.52 22.71
N LYS A 607 39.53 -1.40 23.65
CA LYS A 607 39.93 -2.78 23.36
C LYS A 607 38.82 -3.76 23.70
N LEU A 608 38.12 -4.27 22.69
CA LEU A 608 37.10 -5.31 22.82
C LEU A 608 37.75 -6.71 22.73
N LYS A 609 37.84 -7.44 23.84
CA LYS A 609 38.29 -8.85 23.86
C LYS A 609 37.07 -9.77 23.90
N GLY A 610 36.67 -10.33 22.76
CA GLY A 610 35.57 -11.29 22.67
C GLY A 610 35.96 -12.54 21.88
N ARG A 611 35.33 -13.68 22.19
CA ARG A 611 35.43 -14.90 21.36
C ARG A 611 34.61 -14.77 20.06
N MET A 612 33.57 -13.93 20.06
CA MET A 612 32.72 -13.59 18.92
C MET A 612 32.28 -12.12 19.09
N ILE A 613 32.51 -11.31 18.06
CA ILE A 613 31.94 -9.97 17.92
C ILE A 613 31.12 -10.03 16.64
N GLU A 614 29.80 -9.90 16.76
CA GLU A 614 28.89 -9.82 15.62
C GLU A 614 28.47 -8.36 15.45
N ILE A 615 28.55 -7.86 14.22
CA ILE A 615 28.05 -6.54 13.86
C ILE A 615 27.08 -6.76 12.70
N ASP A 616 25.80 -6.65 13.00
CA ASP A 616 24.67 -6.93 12.09
C ASP A 616 24.28 -5.72 11.23
N GLY A 617 24.81 -4.53 11.55
CA GLY A 617 24.65 -3.29 10.79
C GLY A 617 25.85 -2.90 9.92
N ASN A 618 25.63 -1.93 9.02
CA ASN A 618 26.69 -1.33 8.21
C ASN A 618 27.72 -0.61 9.10
N THR A 619 28.99 -0.96 8.95
CA THR A 619 30.08 -0.40 9.77
C THR A 619 31.16 0.25 8.91
N VAL A 620 31.55 1.47 9.27
CA VAL A 620 32.68 2.17 8.65
C VAL A 620 33.89 2.07 9.57
N ILE A 621 34.97 1.44 9.08
CA ILE A 621 36.27 1.44 9.74
C ILE A 621 37.12 2.49 9.03
N SER A 622 37.36 3.63 9.69
CA SER A 622 38.10 4.76 9.10
C SER A 622 39.62 4.57 9.11
N GLY A 623 40.11 3.53 9.80
CA GLY A 623 41.52 3.14 9.86
C GLY A 623 41.78 1.78 9.22
N ASN A 624 42.92 1.17 9.56
CA ASN A 624 43.26 -0.16 9.07
C ASN A 624 42.48 -1.25 9.82
N LEU A 625 41.99 -2.24 9.07
CA LEU A 625 41.45 -3.49 9.60
C LEU A 625 42.53 -4.58 9.51
N ASP A 626 43.07 -4.99 10.66
CA ASP A 626 44.01 -6.11 10.75
C ASP A 626 43.27 -7.39 11.16
N ILE A 627 43.29 -8.41 10.29
CA ILE A 627 42.63 -9.69 10.50
C ILE A 627 43.70 -10.77 10.50
N THR A 628 43.94 -11.38 11.65
CA THR A 628 44.89 -12.48 11.81
C THR A 628 44.34 -13.83 11.35
N GLY A 629 43.04 -13.90 11.03
CA GLY A 629 42.33 -15.10 10.56
C GLY A 629 41.90 -15.01 9.09
N LYS A 630 40.77 -15.66 8.75
CA LYS A 630 40.15 -15.56 7.42
C LYS A 630 39.12 -14.43 7.41
N LEU A 631 39.20 -13.55 6.40
CA LEU A 631 38.11 -12.64 6.04
C LEU A 631 37.23 -13.30 4.98
N THR A 632 35.97 -13.58 5.29
CA THR A 632 34.97 -14.01 4.31
C THR A 632 34.14 -12.81 3.89
N ALA A 633 34.28 -12.35 2.65
CA ALA A 633 33.50 -11.23 2.10
C ALA A 633 32.65 -11.71 0.92
N SER A 634 31.34 -11.49 0.98
CA SER A 634 30.41 -11.85 -0.11
C SER A 634 30.58 -10.95 -1.34
N ASN A 635 31.12 -9.74 -1.16
CA ASN A 635 31.42 -8.80 -2.23
C ASN A 635 32.66 -7.97 -1.84
N LEU A 636 33.67 -7.91 -2.71
CA LEU A 636 34.88 -7.08 -2.56
C LEU A 636 34.71 -5.67 -3.17
N GLY A 637 33.53 -5.36 -3.72
CA GLY A 637 33.22 -4.12 -4.42
C GLY A 637 33.36 -2.83 -3.58
N ALA A 638 33.59 -2.93 -2.26
CA ALA A 638 33.90 -1.78 -1.41
C ALA A 638 35.31 -1.18 -1.67
N LEU A 639 36.18 -1.86 -2.42
CA LEU A 639 37.46 -1.30 -2.89
C LEU A 639 37.31 -0.36 -4.11
N SER A 640 36.08 -0.08 -4.54
CA SER A 640 35.75 0.64 -5.78
C SER A 640 36.09 2.15 -5.79
N GLY A 641 36.72 2.67 -4.75
CA GLY A 641 37.10 4.09 -4.64
C GLY A 641 38.53 4.45 -5.07
N GLY A 642 39.41 3.47 -5.29
CA GLY A 642 40.78 3.73 -5.75
C GLY A 642 41.76 2.65 -5.36
N VAL A 643 42.50 2.14 -6.35
CA VAL A 643 43.72 1.32 -6.23
C VAL A 643 43.58 0.05 -5.36
N ILE A 644 43.65 -1.14 -5.98
CA ILE A 644 43.67 -2.44 -5.25
C ILE A 644 44.91 -2.55 -4.33
N GLY A 645 45.88 -1.67 -4.52
CA GLY A 645 47.13 -1.63 -3.78
C GLY A 645 48.06 -2.73 -4.27
N THR A 646 48.51 -3.61 -3.36
CA THR A 646 49.32 -4.79 -3.70
C THR A 646 48.79 -5.99 -2.93
N LEU A 647 48.00 -6.83 -3.60
CA LEU A 647 47.59 -8.13 -3.08
C LEU A 647 48.71 -9.14 -3.33
N ARG A 648 49.39 -9.58 -2.27
CA ARG A 648 50.48 -10.56 -2.36
C ARG A 648 50.12 -11.85 -1.65
N THR A 649 50.50 -13.00 -2.22
CA THR A 649 50.31 -14.30 -1.55
C THR A 649 51.38 -14.62 -0.50
N ALA A 650 52.53 -13.94 -0.54
CA ALA A 650 53.58 -13.96 0.47
C ALA A 650 54.41 -12.66 0.41
N THR A 651 55.21 -12.35 1.43
CA THR A 651 56.08 -11.17 1.43
C THR A 651 57.35 -11.36 0.59
N THR A 652 57.88 -12.58 0.53
CA THR A 652 59.09 -12.98 -0.23
C THR A 652 58.95 -14.41 -0.75
N GLY A 653 59.85 -14.83 -1.65
CA GLY A 653 59.85 -16.15 -2.27
C GLY A 653 58.77 -16.30 -3.34
N ALA A 654 58.36 -17.54 -3.61
CA ALA A 654 57.36 -17.85 -4.63
C ALA A 654 56.02 -17.23 -4.26
N ARG A 655 55.55 -16.28 -5.08
CA ARG A 655 54.34 -15.51 -4.79
C ARG A 655 53.73 -14.90 -6.04
N ILE A 656 52.45 -14.58 -5.95
CA ILE A 656 51.74 -13.72 -6.90
C ILE A 656 51.54 -12.38 -6.21
N GLU A 657 51.89 -11.29 -6.89
CA GLU A 657 51.56 -9.92 -6.55
C GLU A 657 50.59 -9.38 -7.59
N ILE A 658 49.37 -9.06 -7.19
CA ILE A 658 48.38 -8.33 -8.00
C ILE A 658 48.41 -6.88 -7.53
N LYS A 659 48.83 -5.99 -8.42
CA LYS A 659 48.75 -4.54 -8.29
C LYS A 659 47.65 -4.04 -9.23
N ASP A 660 47.33 -2.74 -9.18
CA ASP A 660 46.26 -2.11 -9.96
C ASP A 660 46.08 -2.70 -11.37
N ASN A 661 47.05 -2.46 -12.25
CA ASN A 661 47.01 -2.91 -13.63
C ASN A 661 48.08 -3.97 -13.94
N LEU A 662 48.67 -4.60 -12.91
CA LEU A 662 49.86 -5.43 -13.09
C LEU A 662 49.85 -6.65 -12.18
N ILE A 663 49.92 -7.83 -12.79
CA ILE A 663 50.09 -9.12 -12.12
C ILE A 663 51.54 -9.56 -12.31
N ILE A 664 52.21 -9.91 -11.20
CA ILE A 664 53.60 -10.36 -11.18
C ILE A 664 53.66 -11.69 -10.44
N VAL A 665 54.34 -12.68 -11.01
CA VAL A 665 54.63 -13.96 -10.35
C VAL A 665 56.13 -14.06 -10.13
N TYR A 666 56.54 -14.31 -8.89
CA TYR A 666 57.92 -14.55 -8.49
C TYR A 666 58.14 -16.03 -8.20
N ASP A 667 59.36 -16.51 -8.42
CA ASP A 667 59.82 -17.82 -7.91
C ASP A 667 60.40 -17.72 -6.49
N GLU A 668 60.87 -18.85 -5.97
CA GLU A 668 61.46 -18.98 -4.62
C GLU A 668 62.67 -18.06 -4.39
N ASN A 669 63.38 -17.67 -5.45
CA ASN A 669 64.55 -16.78 -5.38
C ASN A 669 64.18 -15.29 -5.54
N ASN A 670 62.89 -14.94 -5.50
CA ASN A 670 62.37 -13.60 -5.77
C ASN A 670 62.61 -13.11 -7.21
N VAL A 671 62.74 -14.02 -8.19
CA VAL A 671 62.88 -13.66 -9.61
C VAL A 671 61.52 -13.64 -10.27
N ILE A 672 61.23 -12.56 -11.02
CA ILE A 672 59.98 -12.43 -11.78
C ILE A 672 59.97 -13.46 -12.92
N ARG A 673 58.97 -14.33 -12.92
CA ARG A 673 58.76 -15.35 -13.98
C ARG A 673 57.63 -14.99 -14.92
N VAL A 674 56.63 -14.27 -14.41
CA VAL A 674 55.48 -13.81 -15.20
C VAL A 674 55.17 -12.37 -14.84
N ARG A 675 54.91 -11.54 -15.85
CA ARG A 675 54.46 -10.15 -15.72
C ARG A 675 53.37 -9.90 -16.75
N MET A 676 52.18 -9.53 -16.31
CA MET A 676 50.98 -9.39 -17.16
C MET A 676 50.19 -8.16 -16.77
N GLY A 677 49.78 -7.33 -17.74
CA GLY A 677 49.07 -6.06 -17.51
C GLY A 677 49.67 -4.86 -18.25
N VAL A 678 49.53 -3.65 -17.70
CA VAL A 678 50.22 -2.44 -18.15
C VAL A 678 51.45 -2.28 -17.25
N TRP A 679 52.66 -2.25 -17.83
CA TRP A 679 53.92 -2.22 -17.08
C TRP A 679 54.94 -1.26 -17.67
#